data_AF-A0A8H4KMG3-F1
#
_entry.id   AF-A0A8H4KMG3-F1
#
_cell.length_a   1.000
_cell.length_b   1.000
_cell.length_c   1.000
_cell.angle_alpha   90.00
_cell.angle_beta   90.00
_cell.angle_gamma   90.00
#
_symmetry.space_group_name_H-M   'P 1'
#
loop_
_entity.id
_entity.type
_entity.pdbx_description
1 polymer ?
#
loop_
_entity_poly.entity_id
_entity_poly.type
_entity_poly.pdbx_seq_one_letter_code
_entity_poly.pdbx_strand_id
1 'polypeptide(L)'
;MDRGSIYSAHVYEPSFGENGDTRLQLQTQLETFILDFRLDNNFVYRDQLRENALLKRYFCDVNINDLISFNEELAHRLASEPAEIIPLFENALKKCTHRIVFPHEPKVEIPDHQLLLHSNADDVSIRNLDSMTIARLVRVPGIVIGASVMSSKATELHIQCRNCGHTQNIPVLGGFTGVTLPRQCARNRVPNDPTPKCPLDPYFVVHEKSGFVDQQIIKLQEAPDQVPVGELPRHVLISADRYLTNRVVPGSRCTVMGIFSIYQNKASKNSSTGGAVAIRTPYLRAVGIQTDIDQAAKGNATFSEEEEQEFLEMSRRPDIYNVMADCIAPSIYGNRDIKKAILCLLLGGSKKILPDGMKLRGDINVLLLGDPGTAKSQLLKFVEKAAPISIYTSGKGSSAAGLTASVQRDQSTREFYLEGGAMVLADGGVVCIDEFDKMRDEDRVAIHEAMEQQTISIAKAGITTILNARTSVLAAANPIFGRYDDMKTPGENIDFQTTILSRFDMIFIVKDEHTREKDETMAKHVLGIQMNGRGAEDMTESEIPIDKMRRYITYCKTRCAPRLSTEAAEKLSSHFVSIRRQVHAAEMEANTRSSIPITVRQLEAIVRITESLAKLTLSPIATEAHVDEAIRLFLCSTMDAVNQGSNQGSRELNDEVNRLEAELKRRLPIGWSTSLSTLRREMVEGKGYSEQALNRALMVLQRRDTIMFRNQGAQVYRNGA
;
A
#
# COMPACT_ATOMS: atom_id res chain seq x y z
N MET A 1 68.00 -11.16 -34.27
CA MET A 1 66.65 -10.64 -33.93
C MET A 1 65.69 -11.26 -34.94
N ASP A 2 65.48 -12.57 -34.91
CA ASP A 2 64.58 -13.29 -33.99
C ASP A 2 63.18 -12.70 -33.94
N ARG A 3 62.26 -13.35 -34.65
CA ARG A 3 60.96 -13.79 -34.13
C ARG A 3 60.41 -14.88 -35.04
N GLY A 4 60.56 -16.13 -34.60
CA GLY A 4 59.89 -17.28 -35.21
C GLY A 4 58.39 -17.19 -34.92
N SER A 5 57.59 -17.22 -35.99
CA SER A 5 56.16 -17.48 -35.90
C SER A 5 55.95 -18.97 -35.64
N ILE A 6 55.47 -19.30 -34.45
CA ILE A 6 55.03 -20.65 -34.10
C ILE A 6 53.71 -20.89 -34.84
N TYR A 7 53.74 -21.72 -35.88
CA TYR A 7 52.55 -22.32 -36.45
C TYR A 7 52.10 -23.43 -35.50
N SER A 8 50.96 -23.26 -34.83
CA SER A 8 50.21 -24.38 -34.26
C SER A 8 49.09 -24.72 -35.23
N ALA A 9 49.23 -25.84 -35.94
CA ALA A 9 48.13 -26.46 -36.64
C ALA A 9 47.22 -27.09 -35.58
N HIS A 10 46.02 -26.54 -35.38
CA HIS A 10 44.96 -27.26 -34.68
C HIS A 10 44.47 -28.38 -35.61
N VAL A 11 44.89 -29.62 -35.33
CA VAL A 11 44.56 -30.84 -36.09
C VAL A 11 43.16 -31.37 -35.72
N TYR A 12 42.20 -30.48 -35.49
CA TYR A 12 40.80 -30.87 -35.35
C TYR A 12 39.91 -29.80 -35.98
N GLU A 13 39.21 -30.17 -37.05
CA GLU A 13 37.96 -29.51 -37.43
C GLU A 13 37.01 -29.58 -36.23
N PRO A 14 36.30 -28.49 -35.88
CA PRO A 14 35.27 -28.58 -34.85
C PRO A 14 34.16 -29.46 -35.40
N SER A 15 34.19 -30.73 -34.99
CA SER A 15 33.06 -31.62 -35.14
C SER A 15 31.86 -30.97 -34.41
N PHE A 16 30.76 -30.78 -35.14
CA PHE A 16 29.48 -30.26 -34.63
C PHE A 16 28.78 -31.24 -33.64
N GLY A 17 29.53 -32.05 -32.88
CA GLY A 17 29.04 -33.14 -32.05
C GLY A 17 29.12 -32.93 -30.52
N GLU A 18 30.02 -32.08 -30.00
CA GLU A 18 30.24 -31.99 -28.53
C GLU A 18 29.12 -31.26 -27.77
N ASN A 19 28.30 -30.44 -28.42
CA ASN A 19 27.20 -29.73 -27.74
C ASN A 19 26.02 -30.65 -27.33
N GLY A 20 25.91 -31.84 -27.94
CA GLY A 20 24.86 -32.81 -27.61
C GLY A 20 25.06 -33.46 -26.25
N ASP A 21 26.30 -33.85 -25.94
CA ASP A 21 26.64 -34.53 -24.69
C ASP A 21 26.52 -33.59 -23.49
N THR A 22 26.92 -32.33 -23.64
CA THR A 22 26.80 -31.32 -22.56
C THR A 22 25.35 -31.08 -22.15
N ARG A 23 24.40 -31.03 -23.12
CA ARG A 23 22.96 -30.83 -22.83
C ARG A 23 22.34 -32.02 -22.11
N LEU A 24 22.72 -33.24 -22.50
CA LEU A 24 22.27 -34.47 -21.85
C LEU A 24 22.82 -34.61 -20.43
N GLN A 25 24.10 -34.26 -20.22
CA GLN A 25 24.73 -34.22 -18.90
C GLN A 25 24.02 -33.23 -17.97
N LEU A 26 23.77 -32.00 -18.45
CA LEU A 26 23.02 -30.99 -17.68
C LEU A 26 21.61 -31.48 -17.31
N GLN A 27 20.90 -32.10 -18.25
CA GLN A 27 19.58 -32.65 -17.98
C GLN A 27 19.63 -33.74 -16.90
N THR A 28 20.64 -34.60 -16.94
CA THR A 28 20.83 -35.69 -15.96
C THR A 28 21.15 -35.13 -14.57
N GLN A 29 21.98 -34.09 -14.49
CA GLN A 29 22.30 -33.43 -13.23
C GLN A 29 21.06 -32.75 -12.59
N LEU A 30 20.20 -32.14 -13.42
CA LEU A 30 18.92 -31.60 -12.97
C LEU A 30 17.96 -32.69 -12.49
N GLU A 31 17.95 -33.86 -13.15
CA GLU A 31 17.18 -35.03 -12.70
C GLU A 31 17.66 -35.50 -11.31
N THR A 32 18.99 -35.63 -11.12
CA THR A 32 19.55 -36.01 -9.82
C THR A 32 19.23 -35.00 -8.73
N PHE A 33 19.26 -33.70 -9.04
CA PHE A 33 18.87 -32.66 -8.08
C PHE A 33 17.42 -32.86 -7.58
N ILE A 34 16.47 -33.09 -8.49
CA ILE A 34 15.05 -33.26 -8.11
C ILE A 34 14.84 -34.53 -7.26
N LEU A 35 15.56 -35.61 -7.58
CA LEU A 35 15.39 -36.91 -6.91
C LEU A 35 16.12 -37.00 -5.57
N ASP A 36 17.30 -36.40 -5.46
CA ASP A 36 18.21 -36.61 -4.34
C ASP A 36 18.19 -35.47 -3.31
N PHE A 37 17.68 -34.28 -3.63
CA PHE A 37 17.66 -33.15 -2.71
C PHE A 37 16.78 -33.41 -1.48
N ARG A 38 17.31 -33.10 -0.29
CA ARG A 38 16.66 -33.34 1.01
C ARG A 38 16.82 -32.13 1.93
N LEU A 39 15.75 -31.79 2.63
CA LEU A 39 15.75 -30.88 3.79
C LEU A 39 15.20 -31.66 4.98
N ASP A 40 15.96 -31.75 6.07
CA ASP A 40 15.55 -32.42 7.32
C ASP A 40 14.96 -33.83 7.12
N ASN A 41 15.60 -34.63 6.26
CA ASN A 41 15.19 -35.99 5.81
C ASN A 41 13.94 -36.09 4.91
N ASN A 42 13.32 -34.98 4.51
CA ASN A 42 12.19 -34.99 3.60
C ASN A 42 12.61 -34.63 2.17
N PHE A 43 12.02 -35.30 1.18
CA PHE A 43 12.26 -35.02 -0.24
C PHE A 43 11.25 -33.98 -0.75
N VAL A 44 11.54 -32.71 -0.47
CA VAL A 44 10.62 -31.58 -0.72
C VAL A 44 10.09 -31.55 -2.15
N TYR A 45 10.99 -31.57 -3.14
CA TYR A 45 10.59 -31.46 -4.55
C TYR A 45 9.89 -32.71 -5.09
N ARG A 46 10.26 -33.90 -4.58
CA ARG A 46 9.61 -35.16 -4.98
C ARG A 46 8.19 -35.23 -4.48
N ASP A 47 7.99 -34.89 -3.20
CA ASP A 47 6.67 -34.90 -2.59
C ASP A 47 5.77 -33.84 -3.21
N GLN A 48 6.29 -32.63 -3.41
CA GLN A 48 5.58 -31.54 -4.10
C GLN A 48 5.14 -31.95 -5.52
N LEU A 49 6.05 -32.53 -6.29
CA LEU A 49 5.77 -32.96 -7.66
C LEU A 49 4.76 -34.11 -7.70
N ARG A 50 4.82 -35.05 -6.74
CA ARG A 50 3.83 -36.12 -6.59
C ARG A 50 2.44 -35.55 -6.26
N GLU A 51 2.35 -34.67 -5.27
CA GLU A 51 1.08 -34.04 -4.87
C GLU A 51 0.47 -33.25 -6.04
N ASN A 52 1.29 -32.44 -6.70
CA ASN A 52 0.88 -31.64 -7.85
C ASN A 52 0.40 -32.52 -9.01
N ALA A 53 1.11 -33.61 -9.31
CA ALA A 53 0.69 -34.56 -10.34
C ALA A 53 -0.64 -35.25 -10.01
N LEU A 54 -0.86 -35.65 -8.74
CA LEU A 54 -2.14 -36.23 -8.30
C LEU A 54 -3.30 -35.23 -8.44
N LEU A 55 -3.04 -33.95 -8.16
CA LEU A 55 -4.00 -32.85 -8.32
C LEU A 55 -4.15 -32.38 -9.78
N LYS A 56 -3.45 -33.02 -10.74
CA LYS A 56 -3.37 -32.61 -12.16
C LYS A 56 -2.89 -31.17 -12.36
N ARG A 57 -2.08 -30.66 -11.43
CA ARG A 57 -1.40 -29.37 -11.52
C ARG A 57 0.03 -29.65 -11.94
N TYR A 58 0.43 -29.18 -13.12
CA TYR A 58 1.72 -29.53 -13.69
C TYR A 58 2.72 -28.38 -13.51
N PHE A 59 2.98 -27.97 -12.27
CA PHE A 59 4.03 -27.01 -11.95
C PHE A 59 4.88 -27.49 -10.77
N CYS A 60 6.12 -27.01 -10.68
CA CYS A 60 7.03 -27.27 -9.56
C CYS A 60 7.65 -25.94 -9.11
N ASP A 61 7.66 -25.68 -7.80
CA ASP A 61 8.19 -24.43 -7.22
C ASP A 61 9.62 -24.66 -6.72
N VAL A 62 10.55 -24.12 -7.50
CA VAL A 62 12.02 -24.08 -7.46
C VAL A 62 12.70 -23.08 -6.52
N ASN A 63 13.26 -23.43 -5.35
CA ASN A 63 14.12 -22.45 -4.67
C ASN A 63 15.52 -22.42 -5.30
N ILE A 64 15.97 -21.24 -5.72
CA ILE A 64 17.32 -21.08 -6.27
C ILE A 64 18.38 -21.35 -5.19
N ASN A 65 18.12 -21.00 -3.92
CA ASN A 65 19.07 -21.23 -2.82
C ASN A 65 19.36 -22.73 -2.62
N ASP A 66 18.34 -23.56 -2.79
CA ASP A 66 18.47 -25.02 -2.69
C ASP A 66 19.33 -25.56 -3.82
N LEU A 67 19.15 -25.03 -5.04
CA LEU A 67 20.00 -25.37 -6.17
C LEU A 67 21.46 -24.92 -5.96
N ILE A 68 21.68 -23.74 -5.38
CA ILE A 68 23.02 -23.25 -5.03
C ILE A 68 23.69 -24.21 -4.03
N SER A 69 22.95 -24.68 -3.02
CA SER A 69 23.48 -25.59 -2.00
C SER A 69 23.87 -26.96 -2.56
N PHE A 70 23.16 -27.44 -3.59
CA PHE A 70 23.46 -28.72 -4.23
C PHE A 70 24.56 -28.60 -5.28
N ASN A 71 24.47 -27.61 -6.17
CA ASN A 71 25.46 -27.37 -7.22
C ASN A 71 25.47 -25.90 -7.65
N GLU A 72 26.51 -25.19 -7.22
CA GLU A 72 26.74 -23.77 -7.54
C GLU A 72 26.88 -23.50 -9.04
N GLU A 73 27.51 -24.41 -9.80
CA GLU A 73 27.72 -24.22 -11.24
C GLU A 73 26.39 -24.21 -12.01
N LEU A 74 25.47 -25.12 -11.66
CA LEU A 74 24.12 -25.16 -12.25
C LEU A 74 23.33 -23.90 -11.93
N ALA A 75 23.41 -23.41 -10.69
CA ALA A 75 22.73 -22.19 -10.28
C ALA A 75 23.28 -20.96 -11.02
N HIS A 76 24.60 -20.87 -11.18
CA HIS A 76 25.22 -19.79 -11.96
C HIS A 76 24.80 -19.84 -13.43
N ARG A 77 24.79 -21.02 -14.06
CA ARG A 77 24.31 -21.19 -15.44
C ARG A 77 22.83 -20.86 -15.61
N LEU A 78 21.99 -21.23 -14.63
CA LEU A 78 20.57 -20.86 -14.61
C LEU A 78 20.38 -19.35 -14.55
N ALA A 79 21.23 -18.63 -13.80
CA ALA A 79 21.18 -17.18 -13.71
C ALA A 79 21.69 -16.47 -14.99
N SER A 80 22.76 -17.00 -15.60
CA SER A 80 23.39 -16.42 -16.80
C SER A 80 22.64 -16.72 -18.10
N GLU A 81 22.17 -17.97 -18.27
CA GLU A 81 21.52 -18.47 -19.49
C GLU A 81 20.19 -19.19 -19.19
N PRO A 82 19.22 -18.51 -18.54
CA PRO A 82 17.94 -19.11 -18.16
C PRO A 82 17.11 -19.61 -19.36
N ALA A 83 17.27 -19.00 -20.54
CA ALA A 83 16.49 -19.34 -21.72
C ALA A 83 16.76 -20.76 -22.24
N GLU A 84 17.98 -21.29 -22.07
CA GLU A 84 18.34 -22.65 -22.46
C GLU A 84 18.10 -23.66 -21.33
N ILE A 85 18.41 -23.27 -20.09
CA ILE A 85 18.31 -24.16 -18.93
C ILE A 85 16.85 -24.44 -18.54
N ILE A 86 15.95 -23.45 -18.56
CA ILE A 86 14.56 -23.65 -18.14
C ILE A 86 13.85 -24.74 -18.95
N PRO A 87 13.90 -24.76 -20.31
CA PRO A 87 13.33 -25.87 -21.08
C PRO A 87 13.95 -27.24 -20.77
N LEU A 88 15.27 -27.31 -20.51
CA LEU A 88 15.93 -28.55 -20.11
C LEU A 88 15.42 -29.03 -18.74
N PHE A 89 15.18 -28.09 -17.83
CA PHE A 89 14.62 -28.35 -16.51
C PHE A 89 13.16 -28.81 -16.61
N GLU A 90 12.31 -28.16 -17.42
CA GLU A 90 10.93 -28.61 -17.66
C GLU A 90 10.89 -30.04 -18.22
N ASN A 91 11.81 -30.39 -19.11
CA ASN A 91 11.96 -31.74 -19.63
C ASN A 91 12.46 -32.74 -18.57
N ALA A 92 13.37 -32.33 -17.69
CA ALA A 92 13.82 -33.15 -16.55
C ALA A 92 12.67 -33.41 -15.57
N LEU A 93 11.86 -32.39 -15.26
CA LEU A 93 10.66 -32.53 -14.43
C LEU A 93 9.67 -33.52 -15.04
N LYS A 94 9.42 -33.44 -16.35
CA LYS A 94 8.53 -34.38 -17.06
C LYS A 94 9.00 -35.84 -16.92
N LYS A 95 10.31 -36.09 -17.05
CA LYS A 95 10.91 -37.41 -16.84
C LYS A 95 10.79 -37.88 -15.39
N CYS A 96 11.07 -37.00 -14.42
CA CYS A 96 10.91 -37.29 -12.99
C CYS A 96 9.47 -37.67 -12.64
N THR A 97 8.48 -36.91 -13.09
CA THR A 97 7.06 -37.19 -12.85
C THR A 97 6.64 -38.53 -13.41
N HIS A 98 7.07 -38.83 -14.64
CA HIS A 98 6.81 -40.13 -15.24
C HIS A 98 7.38 -41.26 -14.37
N ARG A 99 8.63 -41.13 -13.91
CA ARG A 99 9.29 -42.11 -13.05
C ARG A 99 8.63 -42.29 -11.68
N ILE A 100 8.08 -41.22 -11.10
CA ILE A 100 7.48 -41.23 -9.76
C ILE A 100 6.03 -41.74 -9.80
N VAL A 101 5.22 -41.27 -10.74
CA VAL A 101 3.76 -41.49 -10.76
C VAL A 101 3.38 -42.73 -11.58
N PHE A 102 4.06 -42.97 -12.70
CA PHE A 102 3.75 -44.07 -13.62
C PHE A 102 4.97 -45.00 -13.82
N PRO A 103 5.42 -45.70 -12.76
CA PRO A 103 6.57 -46.61 -12.87
C PRO A 103 6.30 -47.81 -13.78
N HIS A 104 5.03 -48.15 -14.06
CA HIS A 104 4.63 -49.34 -14.81
C HIS A 104 4.03 -49.06 -16.21
N GLU A 105 3.77 -47.81 -16.58
CA GLU A 105 3.16 -47.46 -17.87
C GLU A 105 4.01 -46.45 -18.67
N PRO A 106 4.93 -46.90 -19.55
CA PRO A 106 5.88 -46.03 -20.27
C PRO A 106 5.28 -45.22 -21.43
N LYS A 107 3.96 -45.27 -21.66
CA LYS A 107 3.30 -44.70 -22.84
C LYS A 107 2.25 -43.63 -22.54
N VAL A 108 2.12 -43.19 -21.28
CA VAL A 108 1.19 -42.12 -20.94
C VAL A 108 1.83 -40.77 -21.30
N GLU A 109 1.25 -40.05 -22.26
CA GLU A 109 1.66 -38.69 -22.58
C GLU A 109 1.21 -37.72 -21.48
N ILE A 110 2.18 -37.26 -20.68
CA ILE A 110 1.95 -36.28 -19.63
C ILE A 110 2.04 -34.86 -20.23
N PRO A 111 1.14 -33.93 -19.86
CA PRO A 111 1.25 -32.53 -20.24
C PRO A 111 2.57 -31.90 -19.78
N ASP A 112 2.97 -30.84 -20.47
CA ASP A 112 4.23 -30.15 -20.15
C ASP A 112 4.18 -29.53 -18.75
N HIS A 113 5.31 -29.63 -18.04
CA HIS A 113 5.45 -29.10 -16.70
C HIS A 113 6.02 -27.69 -16.75
N GLN A 114 5.51 -26.80 -15.91
CA GLN A 114 6.05 -25.46 -15.75
C GLN A 114 6.95 -25.41 -14.51
N LEU A 115 8.18 -24.93 -14.71
CA LEU A 115 9.05 -24.58 -13.59
C LEU A 115 8.70 -23.17 -13.10
N LEU A 116 8.45 -23.04 -11.80
CA LEU A 116 8.39 -21.77 -11.10
C LEU A 116 9.69 -21.60 -10.32
N LEU A 117 10.27 -20.41 -10.33
CA LEU A 117 11.49 -20.12 -9.58
C LEU A 117 11.20 -19.07 -8.51
N HIS A 118 11.63 -19.35 -7.29
CA HIS A 118 11.69 -18.40 -6.20
C HIS A 118 13.12 -18.26 -5.71
N SER A 119 13.48 -17.06 -5.27
CA SER A 119 14.79 -16.78 -4.71
C SER A 119 14.66 -15.71 -3.66
N ASN A 120 15.49 -15.81 -2.62
CA ASN A 120 15.65 -14.76 -1.62
C ASN A 120 16.82 -13.81 -1.95
N ALA A 121 17.43 -13.93 -3.14
CA ALA A 121 18.50 -13.04 -3.60
C ALA A 121 18.07 -11.58 -3.71
N ASP A 122 19.04 -10.67 -3.75
CA ASP A 122 18.81 -9.22 -3.76
C ASP A 122 17.92 -8.76 -4.92
N ASP A 123 17.05 -7.80 -4.59
CA ASP A 123 16.11 -7.19 -5.52
C ASP A 123 16.81 -6.16 -6.42
N VAL A 124 16.53 -6.20 -7.72
CA VAL A 124 16.99 -5.21 -8.72
C VAL A 124 15.85 -4.22 -8.98
N SER A 125 16.13 -2.92 -8.82
CA SER A 125 15.17 -1.87 -9.17
C SER A 125 14.97 -1.79 -10.68
N ILE A 126 13.77 -1.40 -11.12
CA ILE A 126 13.45 -1.23 -12.55
C ILE A 126 14.39 -0.21 -13.23
N ARG A 127 14.92 0.75 -12.46
CA ARG A 127 15.88 1.76 -12.94
C ARG A 127 17.26 1.18 -13.27
N ASN A 128 17.67 0.14 -12.55
CA ASN A 128 18.95 -0.53 -12.71
C ASN A 128 18.89 -1.67 -13.76
N LEU A 129 17.80 -1.77 -14.53
CA LEU A 129 17.67 -2.71 -15.65
C LEU A 129 18.43 -2.20 -16.88
N ASP A 130 19.74 -2.46 -16.87
CA ASP A 130 20.65 -2.09 -17.95
C ASP A 130 20.73 -3.16 -19.04
N SER A 131 21.38 -2.80 -20.17
CA SER A 131 21.63 -3.73 -21.28
C SER A 131 22.43 -4.97 -20.88
N MET A 132 23.25 -4.90 -19.83
CA MET A 132 24.00 -6.04 -19.28
C MET A 132 23.12 -7.10 -18.63
N THR A 133 21.91 -6.71 -18.19
CA THR A 133 20.94 -7.63 -17.56
C THR A 133 20.07 -8.36 -18.59
N ILE A 134 20.18 -8.02 -19.88
CA ILE A 134 19.42 -8.68 -20.95
C ILE A 134 19.78 -10.17 -21.00
N ALA A 135 18.75 -11.00 -21.17
CA ALA A 135 18.78 -12.45 -21.18
C ALA A 135 19.22 -13.12 -19.86
N ARG A 136 19.40 -12.35 -18.77
CA ARG A 136 19.69 -12.89 -17.44
C ARG A 136 18.42 -12.96 -16.58
N LEU A 137 18.48 -13.80 -15.56
CA LEU A 137 17.43 -13.90 -14.56
C LEU A 137 17.55 -12.70 -13.59
N VAL A 138 16.48 -11.94 -13.44
CA VAL A 138 16.40 -10.79 -12.54
C VAL A 138 15.20 -10.92 -11.60
N ARG A 139 15.36 -10.39 -10.39
CA ARG A 139 14.30 -10.25 -9.41
C ARG A 139 13.91 -8.79 -9.32
N VAL A 140 12.66 -8.47 -9.63
CA VAL A 140 12.18 -7.08 -9.66
C VAL A 140 10.95 -6.95 -8.75
N PRO A 141 11.03 -6.19 -7.64
CA PRO A 141 9.89 -5.84 -6.84
C PRO A 141 9.07 -4.73 -7.50
N GLY A 142 7.75 -4.76 -7.33
CA GLY A 142 6.90 -3.69 -7.79
C GLY A 142 5.44 -3.87 -7.43
N ILE A 143 4.62 -2.91 -7.88
CA ILE A 143 3.17 -2.94 -7.72
C ILE A 143 2.53 -3.15 -9.09
N VAL A 144 1.60 -4.09 -9.19
CA VAL A 144 0.87 -4.32 -10.44
C VAL A 144 -0.13 -3.18 -10.63
N ILE A 145 0.03 -2.37 -11.67
CA ILE A 145 -0.92 -1.29 -11.99
C ILE A 145 -2.14 -1.85 -12.71
N GLY A 146 -1.90 -2.81 -13.62
CA GLY A 146 -2.93 -3.35 -14.47
C GLY A 146 -2.54 -4.70 -15.05
N ALA A 147 -3.54 -5.52 -15.34
CA ALA A 147 -3.39 -6.81 -16.00
C ALA A 147 -4.32 -6.84 -17.22
N SER A 148 -3.84 -7.38 -18.33
CA SER A 148 -4.66 -7.62 -19.52
C SER A 148 -5.62 -8.77 -19.30
N VAL A 149 -6.61 -8.88 -20.17
CA VAL A 149 -7.38 -10.13 -20.33
C VAL A 149 -6.44 -11.24 -20.80
N MET A 150 -6.76 -12.49 -20.47
CA MET A 150 -6.01 -13.65 -20.96
C MET A 150 -6.10 -13.73 -22.48
N SER A 151 -4.95 -13.93 -23.13
CA SER A 151 -4.85 -14.21 -24.55
C SER A 151 -4.22 -15.58 -24.77
N SER A 152 -4.56 -16.24 -25.87
CA SER A 152 -4.02 -17.57 -26.18
C SER A 152 -2.77 -17.44 -27.04
N LYS A 153 -1.65 -18.01 -26.58
CA LYS A 153 -0.39 -18.09 -27.31
C LYS A 153 -0.15 -19.50 -27.82
N ALA A 154 0.26 -19.65 -29.07
CA ALA A 154 0.66 -20.96 -29.60
C ALA A 154 2.04 -21.39 -29.07
N THR A 155 2.17 -22.63 -28.62
CA THR A 155 3.46 -23.30 -28.31
C THR A 155 3.97 -24.08 -29.50
N GLU A 156 3.07 -24.77 -30.21
CA GLU A 156 3.39 -25.55 -31.39
C GLU A 156 2.38 -25.21 -32.49
N LEU A 157 2.88 -24.67 -33.61
CA LEU A 157 2.06 -24.35 -34.77
C LEU A 157 2.10 -25.51 -35.75
N HIS A 158 0.93 -26.09 -35.99
CA HIS A 158 0.76 -27.08 -37.05
C HIS A 158 0.45 -26.36 -38.36
N ILE A 159 1.42 -26.29 -39.27
CA ILE A 159 1.27 -25.67 -40.59
C ILE A 159 0.98 -26.73 -41.65
N GLN A 160 0.10 -26.40 -42.59
CA GLN A 160 -0.25 -27.27 -43.71
C GLN A 160 -0.09 -26.52 -45.03
N CYS A 161 0.53 -27.16 -46.02
CA CYS A 161 0.63 -26.62 -47.37
C CYS A 161 -0.72 -26.77 -48.09
N ARG A 162 -1.22 -25.68 -48.70
CA ARG A 162 -2.50 -25.67 -49.44
C ARG A 162 -2.52 -26.64 -50.63
N ASN A 163 -1.38 -26.83 -51.30
CA ASN A 163 -1.36 -27.52 -52.60
C ASN A 163 -1.00 -29.01 -52.48
N CYS A 164 -0.08 -29.37 -51.58
CA CYS A 164 0.39 -30.75 -51.44
C CYS A 164 -0.06 -31.43 -50.14
N GLY A 165 -0.78 -30.72 -49.26
CA GLY A 165 -1.24 -31.25 -47.98
C GLY A 165 -0.13 -31.59 -46.98
N HIS A 166 1.15 -31.31 -47.30
CA HIS A 166 2.28 -31.57 -46.42
C HIS A 166 2.14 -30.75 -45.14
N THR A 167 2.18 -31.45 -44.01
CA THR A 167 2.08 -30.90 -42.67
C THR A 167 3.45 -30.82 -42.02
N GLN A 168 3.71 -29.74 -41.32
CA GLN A 168 4.93 -29.55 -40.53
C GLN A 168 4.55 -28.86 -39.23
N ASN A 169 5.16 -29.29 -38.13
CA ASN A 169 5.01 -28.60 -36.85
C ASN A 169 6.21 -27.67 -36.64
N ILE A 170 5.93 -26.44 -36.25
CA ILE A 170 6.94 -25.45 -35.91
C ILE A 170 6.76 -25.08 -34.43
N PRO A 171 7.75 -25.37 -33.56
CA PRO A 171 7.70 -24.90 -32.18
C PRO A 171 7.90 -23.38 -32.15
N VAL A 172 7.11 -22.71 -31.32
CA VAL A 172 7.18 -21.28 -31.07
C VAL A 172 7.89 -21.04 -29.76
N LEU A 173 8.98 -20.29 -29.79
CA LEU A 173 9.74 -19.95 -28.59
C LEU A 173 8.93 -19.04 -27.64
N GLY A 174 9.30 -19.07 -26.36
CA GLY A 174 8.69 -18.27 -25.30
C GLY A 174 8.84 -16.74 -25.55
N GLY A 175 7.94 -15.95 -24.94
CA GLY A 175 7.95 -14.48 -25.07
C GLY A 175 7.23 -13.88 -26.29
N PHE A 176 7.39 -12.58 -26.54
CA PHE A 176 6.74 -11.83 -27.62
C PHE A 176 7.44 -11.99 -28.99
N THR A 177 7.72 -13.22 -29.40
CA THR A 177 8.38 -13.51 -30.68
C THR A 177 7.37 -13.91 -31.74
N GLY A 178 7.37 -13.21 -32.89
CA GLY A 178 6.56 -13.59 -34.03
C GLY A 178 7.17 -14.76 -34.80
N VAL A 179 6.34 -15.67 -35.31
CA VAL A 179 6.78 -16.78 -36.15
C VAL A 179 6.81 -16.35 -37.61
N THR A 180 7.91 -16.65 -38.29
CA THR A 180 8.03 -16.52 -39.75
C THR A 180 7.70 -17.86 -40.39
N LEU A 181 6.65 -17.90 -41.21
CA LEU A 181 6.31 -19.10 -41.98
C LEU A 181 7.37 -19.34 -43.07
N PRO A 182 7.76 -20.61 -43.31
CA PRO A 182 8.69 -20.92 -44.39
C PRO A 182 8.08 -20.58 -45.75
N ARG A 183 8.87 -19.92 -46.60
CA ARG A 183 8.42 -19.45 -47.92
C ARG A 183 8.36 -20.55 -48.99
N GLN A 184 9.04 -21.67 -48.74
CA GLN A 184 9.13 -22.81 -49.63
C GLN A 184 8.60 -24.06 -48.93
N CYS A 185 7.90 -24.90 -49.70
CA CYS A 185 7.39 -26.18 -49.19
C CYS A 185 8.55 -27.15 -48.91
N ALA A 186 8.62 -27.67 -47.68
CA ALA A 186 9.63 -28.64 -47.23
C ALA A 186 9.40 -30.09 -47.71
N ARG A 187 8.51 -30.31 -48.68
CA ARG A 187 8.20 -31.67 -49.16
C ARG A 187 9.39 -32.21 -49.94
N ASN A 188 10.02 -33.28 -49.44
CA ASN A 188 11.02 -34.05 -50.18
C ASN A 188 10.36 -34.67 -51.42
N ARG A 189 10.74 -34.17 -52.60
CA ARG A 189 10.28 -34.72 -53.88
C ARG A 189 11.03 -36.02 -54.16
N VAL A 190 10.29 -37.12 -54.30
CA VAL A 190 10.83 -38.29 -55.00
C VAL A 190 11.04 -37.94 -56.48
N PRO A 191 12.11 -38.43 -57.14
CA PRO A 191 12.54 -37.98 -58.47
C PRO A 191 11.56 -38.20 -59.64
N ASN A 192 10.31 -38.64 -59.42
CA ASN A 192 9.34 -38.94 -60.48
C ASN A 192 7.86 -38.57 -60.15
N ASP A 193 7.62 -37.61 -59.24
CA ASP A 193 6.25 -37.23 -58.84
C ASP A 193 5.63 -36.19 -59.82
N PRO A 194 4.41 -36.37 -60.38
CA PRO A 194 3.81 -35.48 -61.38
C PRO A 194 3.25 -34.16 -60.81
N THR A 195 3.51 -33.85 -59.54
CA THR A 195 2.89 -32.71 -58.87
C THR A 195 3.62 -31.38 -59.17
N PRO A 196 2.89 -30.32 -59.59
CA PRO A 196 3.48 -29.02 -59.89
C PRO A 196 4.17 -28.42 -58.65
N LYS A 197 5.22 -27.62 -58.86
CA LYS A 197 5.92 -26.91 -57.78
C LYS A 197 4.92 -26.07 -56.99
N CYS A 198 4.94 -26.21 -55.66
CA CYS A 198 4.10 -25.40 -54.79
C CYS A 198 4.50 -23.93 -54.96
N PRO A 199 3.53 -23.00 -54.93
CA PRO A 199 3.81 -21.57 -55.04
C PRO A 199 4.62 -21.07 -53.84
N LEU A 200 5.18 -19.87 -53.97
CA LEU A 200 5.84 -19.17 -52.86
C LEU A 200 4.80 -18.85 -51.77
N ASP A 201 5.21 -19.02 -50.51
CA ASP A 201 4.37 -18.85 -49.30
C ASP A 201 3.10 -19.75 -49.28
N PRO A 202 3.22 -21.09 -49.44
CA PRO A 202 2.05 -21.97 -49.62
C PRO A 202 1.42 -22.47 -48.31
N TYR A 203 2.04 -22.19 -47.16
CA TYR A 203 1.61 -22.70 -45.86
C TYR A 203 0.54 -21.81 -45.23
N PHE A 204 -0.45 -22.45 -44.62
CA PHE A 204 -1.39 -21.82 -43.70
C PHE A 204 -1.34 -22.54 -42.35
N VAL A 205 -1.69 -21.82 -41.29
CA VAL A 205 -1.73 -22.36 -39.94
C VAL A 205 -3.06 -23.08 -39.72
N VAL A 206 -3.01 -24.33 -39.27
CA VAL A 206 -4.17 -25.10 -38.84
C VAL A 206 -4.31 -24.94 -37.33
N HIS A 207 -5.16 -24.01 -36.92
CA HIS A 207 -5.36 -23.68 -35.51
C HIS A 207 -5.84 -24.89 -34.69
N GLU A 208 -6.74 -25.73 -35.23
CA GLU A 208 -7.31 -26.88 -34.51
C GLU A 208 -6.27 -27.93 -34.04
N LYS A 209 -5.15 -28.05 -34.75
CA LYS A 209 -4.06 -28.99 -34.43
C LYS A 209 -2.88 -28.32 -33.74
N SER A 210 -2.95 -27.01 -33.54
CA SER A 210 -1.88 -26.25 -32.89
C SER A 210 -2.06 -26.28 -31.37
N GLY A 211 -0.96 -26.39 -30.64
CA GLY A 211 -0.96 -26.31 -29.19
C GLY A 211 -1.04 -24.85 -28.74
N PHE A 212 -1.94 -24.53 -27.81
CA PHE A 212 -2.07 -23.20 -27.21
C PHE A 212 -1.89 -23.24 -25.70
N VAL A 213 -1.35 -22.15 -25.16
CA VAL A 213 -1.23 -21.89 -23.73
C VAL A 213 -1.75 -20.49 -23.43
N ASP A 214 -2.23 -20.29 -22.22
CA ASP A 214 -2.68 -18.98 -21.76
C ASP A 214 -1.49 -18.04 -21.54
N GLN A 215 -1.64 -16.80 -21.97
CA GLN A 215 -0.69 -15.71 -21.81
C GLN A 215 -1.42 -14.48 -21.26
N GLN A 216 -0.79 -13.79 -20.31
CA GLN A 216 -1.30 -12.55 -19.75
C GLN A 216 -0.20 -11.50 -19.71
N ILE A 217 -0.55 -10.25 -20.01
CA ILE A 217 0.35 -9.12 -19.95
C ILE A 217 0.05 -8.34 -18.68
N ILE A 218 1.06 -8.18 -17.82
CA ILE A 218 0.96 -7.50 -16.53
C ILE A 218 1.82 -6.22 -16.61
N LYS A 219 1.29 -5.08 -16.17
CA LYS A 219 2.01 -3.82 -16.06
C LYS A 219 2.50 -3.67 -14.61
N LEU A 220 3.82 -3.73 -14.40
CA LEU A 220 4.45 -3.59 -13.08
C LEU A 220 5.06 -2.19 -12.92
N GLN A 221 4.79 -1.50 -11.83
CA GLN A 221 5.37 -0.22 -11.44
C GLN A 221 6.43 -0.38 -10.37
N GLU A 222 7.40 0.53 -10.35
CA GLU A 222 8.29 0.72 -9.19
C GLU A 222 7.49 1.02 -7.91
N ALA A 223 7.93 0.48 -6.78
CA ALA A 223 7.40 0.85 -5.48
C ALA A 223 7.75 2.32 -5.17
N PRO A 224 6.86 3.09 -4.53
CA PRO A 224 7.07 4.51 -4.27
C PRO A 224 8.33 4.80 -3.44
N ASP A 225 8.70 3.88 -2.54
CA ASP A 225 9.88 3.98 -1.68
C ASP A 225 11.21 4.03 -2.46
N GLN A 226 11.24 3.48 -3.68
CA GLN A 226 12.44 3.40 -4.53
C GLN A 226 12.54 4.55 -5.54
N VAL A 227 11.55 5.43 -5.61
CA VAL A 227 11.49 6.49 -6.62
C VAL A 227 12.26 7.71 -6.11
N PRO A 228 13.28 8.20 -6.84
CA PRO A 228 13.97 9.42 -6.47
C PRO A 228 13.05 10.64 -6.58
N VAL A 229 13.23 11.60 -5.68
CA VAL A 229 12.40 12.81 -5.63
C VAL A 229 12.53 13.60 -6.93
N GLY A 230 11.39 13.87 -7.58
CA GLY A 230 11.32 14.70 -8.79
C GLY A 230 11.17 13.92 -10.10
N GLU A 231 11.24 12.60 -10.08
CA GLU A 231 10.95 11.76 -11.26
C GLU A 231 9.63 11.00 -11.16
N LEU A 232 9.02 10.72 -12.32
CA LEU A 232 7.84 9.86 -12.39
C LEU A 232 8.26 8.38 -12.22
N PRO A 233 7.49 7.56 -11.48
CA PRO A 233 7.75 6.13 -11.37
C PRO A 233 7.69 5.45 -12.74
N ARG A 234 8.67 4.60 -13.04
CA ARG A 234 8.70 3.85 -14.30
C ARG A 234 7.86 2.57 -14.17
N HIS A 235 7.40 2.07 -15.32
CA HIS A 235 6.68 0.80 -15.41
C HIS A 235 7.31 -0.11 -16.47
N VAL A 236 7.22 -1.42 -16.26
CA VAL A 236 7.70 -2.47 -17.16
C VAL A 236 6.56 -3.43 -17.48
N LEU A 237 6.54 -3.90 -18.73
CA LEU A 237 5.61 -4.93 -19.18
C LEU A 237 6.14 -6.32 -18.84
N ILE A 238 5.28 -7.15 -18.28
CA ILE A 238 5.59 -8.52 -17.88
C ILE A 238 4.70 -9.47 -18.68
N SER A 239 5.31 -10.52 -19.25
CA SER A 239 4.59 -11.65 -19.84
C SER A 239 4.51 -12.78 -18.83
N ALA A 240 3.30 -13.13 -18.40
CA ALA A 240 3.01 -14.31 -17.60
C ALA A 240 2.43 -15.41 -18.50
N ASP A 241 3.00 -16.61 -18.41
CA ASP A 241 2.61 -17.76 -19.22
C ASP A 241 2.00 -18.86 -18.33
N ARG A 242 1.04 -19.63 -18.86
CA ARG A 242 0.46 -20.86 -18.26
C ARG A 242 -0.09 -20.61 -16.84
N TYR A 243 0.48 -21.24 -15.79
CA TYR A 243 -0.01 -21.19 -14.40
C TYR A 243 0.28 -19.86 -13.68
N LEU A 244 1.06 -18.95 -14.29
CA LEU A 244 1.29 -17.61 -13.76
C LEU A 244 0.16 -16.61 -14.12
N THR A 245 -0.74 -17.00 -15.03
CA THR A 245 -1.88 -16.18 -15.42
C THR A 245 -2.91 -16.10 -14.28
N ASN A 246 -3.58 -14.95 -14.16
CA ASN A 246 -4.56 -14.62 -13.11
C ASN A 246 -4.10 -14.83 -11.67
N ARG A 247 -2.79 -14.95 -11.41
CA ARG A 247 -2.25 -15.08 -10.04
C ARG A 247 -2.20 -13.74 -9.30
N VAL A 248 -2.06 -12.64 -10.03
CA VAL A 248 -1.95 -11.29 -9.47
C VAL A 248 -3.13 -10.42 -9.85
N VAL A 249 -3.62 -9.64 -8.88
CA VAL A 249 -4.67 -8.65 -9.07
C VAL A 249 -4.03 -7.26 -9.11
N PRO A 250 -4.52 -6.33 -9.97
CA PRO A 250 -4.09 -4.93 -9.94
C PRO A 250 -4.18 -4.34 -8.53
N GLY A 251 -3.16 -3.59 -8.14
CA GLY A 251 -2.94 -3.04 -6.80
C GLY A 251 -2.06 -3.91 -5.89
N SER A 252 -1.82 -5.18 -6.26
CA SER A 252 -1.00 -6.09 -5.43
C SER A 252 0.49 -5.77 -5.56
N ARG A 253 1.19 -5.79 -4.43
CA ARG A 253 2.66 -5.85 -4.38
C ARG A 253 3.13 -7.26 -4.72
N CYS A 254 4.07 -7.36 -5.64
CA CYS A 254 4.67 -8.63 -6.02
C CYS A 254 6.14 -8.46 -6.37
N THR A 255 6.91 -9.49 -6.05
CA THR A 255 8.27 -9.70 -6.55
C THR A 255 8.20 -10.63 -7.74
N VAL A 256 8.64 -10.16 -8.89
CA VAL A 256 8.65 -10.95 -10.12
C VAL A 256 10.08 -11.41 -10.40
N MET A 257 10.25 -12.73 -10.41
CA MET A 257 11.42 -13.40 -10.96
C MET A 257 11.20 -13.60 -12.45
N GLY A 258 12.04 -12.99 -13.28
CA GLY A 258 11.86 -13.08 -14.72
C GLY A 258 13.14 -12.89 -15.52
N ILE A 259 13.04 -13.23 -16.80
CA ILE A 259 14.12 -13.04 -17.76
C ILE A 259 13.89 -11.71 -18.44
N PHE A 260 14.86 -10.80 -18.34
CA PHE A 260 14.78 -9.51 -19.02
C PHE A 260 15.03 -9.72 -20.52
N SER A 261 14.04 -9.43 -21.36
CA SER A 261 14.09 -9.71 -22.79
C SER A 261 13.62 -8.51 -23.61
N ILE A 262 13.86 -8.57 -24.92
CA ILE A 262 13.52 -7.50 -25.86
C ILE A 262 12.69 -8.08 -27.01
N TYR A 263 11.72 -7.33 -27.48
CA TYR A 263 10.95 -7.70 -28.66
C TYR A 263 10.90 -6.55 -29.67
N GLN A 264 10.62 -6.90 -30.93
CA GLN A 264 10.43 -5.93 -32.00
C GLN A 264 8.96 -5.70 -32.22
N ASN A 265 8.50 -4.46 -31.99
CA ASN A 265 7.14 -4.08 -32.32
C ASN A 265 7.04 -3.83 -33.84
N LYS A 266 6.24 -4.63 -34.55
CA LYS A 266 6.08 -4.53 -36.02
C LYS A 266 5.32 -3.27 -36.48
N ALA A 267 4.88 -2.42 -35.55
CA ALA A 267 4.08 -1.22 -35.82
C ALA A 267 4.80 -0.16 -36.67
N SER A 268 6.14 -0.18 -36.77
CA SER A 268 6.92 0.80 -37.55
C SER A 268 7.09 0.45 -39.04
N LYS A 269 6.04 -0.07 -39.71
CA LYS A 269 6.07 -0.30 -41.17
C LYS A 269 5.42 0.83 -42.00
N ASN A 270 4.71 1.76 -41.38
CA ASN A 270 3.94 2.80 -42.09
C ASN A 270 4.52 4.22 -42.04
N SER A 271 5.67 4.48 -41.39
CA SER A 271 6.34 5.79 -41.51
C SER A 271 7.47 5.71 -42.55
N SER A 272 7.26 6.37 -43.69
CA SER A 272 8.24 6.62 -44.76
C SER A 272 9.41 7.51 -44.34
N THR A 273 9.49 7.90 -43.07
CA THR A 273 10.59 8.63 -42.45
C THR A 273 11.43 7.64 -41.63
N GLY A 274 12.66 7.39 -42.09
CA GLY A 274 13.62 6.47 -41.49
C GLY A 274 14.07 6.88 -40.09
N GLY A 275 13.24 6.62 -39.09
CA GLY A 275 13.57 6.74 -37.67
C GLY A 275 14.14 5.43 -37.10
N ALA A 276 15.46 5.41 -36.92
CA ALA A 276 16.27 4.49 -36.11
C ALA A 276 16.06 2.97 -36.28
N VAL A 277 16.85 2.39 -37.17
CA VAL A 277 17.22 0.98 -37.20
C VAL A 277 17.74 0.55 -35.81
N ALA A 278 17.03 -0.34 -35.12
CA ALA A 278 17.45 -1.10 -33.92
C ALA A 278 16.95 -0.68 -32.52
N ILE A 279 16.02 0.27 -32.34
CA ILE A 279 15.37 0.45 -31.02
C ILE A 279 14.37 -0.70 -30.79
N ARG A 280 14.57 -1.49 -29.73
CA ARG A 280 13.69 -2.59 -29.32
C ARG A 280 13.07 -2.28 -27.97
N THR A 281 11.82 -2.73 -27.78
CA THR A 281 11.10 -2.52 -26.53
C THR A 281 11.44 -3.63 -25.53
N PRO A 282 11.88 -3.29 -24.31
CA PRO A 282 12.12 -4.29 -23.26
C PRO A 282 10.82 -4.79 -22.66
N TYR A 283 10.86 -6.02 -22.15
CA TYR A 283 9.81 -6.63 -21.33
C TYR A 283 10.44 -7.70 -20.44
N LEU A 284 9.75 -8.03 -19.35
CA LEU A 284 10.16 -9.09 -18.45
C LEU A 284 9.32 -10.34 -18.75
N ARG A 285 9.96 -11.49 -19.00
CA ARG A 285 9.24 -12.76 -19.06
C ARG A 285 9.21 -13.38 -17.66
N ALA A 286 8.04 -13.48 -17.04
CA ALA A 286 7.92 -14.03 -15.70
C ALA A 286 8.18 -15.54 -15.71
N VAL A 287 9.07 -15.98 -14.82
CA VAL A 287 9.34 -17.40 -14.51
C VAL A 287 8.75 -17.74 -13.14
N GLY A 288 8.78 -16.80 -12.21
CA GLY A 288 8.10 -16.89 -10.92
C GLY A 288 7.50 -15.55 -10.53
N ILE A 289 6.31 -15.58 -9.93
CA ILE A 289 5.67 -14.39 -9.36
C ILE A 289 5.34 -14.73 -7.91
N GLN A 290 5.95 -14.00 -6.98
CA GLN A 290 5.65 -14.09 -5.57
C GLN A 290 4.87 -12.85 -5.17
N THR A 291 3.76 -13.07 -4.47
CA THR A 291 2.96 -11.98 -3.89
C THR A 291 3.26 -11.89 -2.40
N ASP A 292 3.23 -10.68 -1.85
CA ASP A 292 3.42 -10.48 -0.40
C ASP A 292 2.30 -11.17 0.42
N ILE A 293 1.13 -11.37 -0.20
CA ILE A 293 0.00 -12.08 0.40
C ILE A 293 0.30 -13.57 0.59
N ASP A 294 1.04 -14.20 -0.32
CA ASP A 294 1.47 -15.61 -0.19
C ASP A 294 2.41 -15.79 1.02
N GLN A 295 3.21 -14.78 1.39
CA GLN A 295 4.02 -14.83 2.61
C GLN A 295 3.17 -14.79 3.89
N ALA A 296 2.07 -14.01 3.87
CA ALA A 296 1.12 -13.97 4.99
C ALA A 296 0.27 -15.24 5.10
N ALA A 297 -0.13 -15.85 3.98
CA ALA A 297 -0.94 -17.08 3.95
C ALA A 297 -0.14 -18.36 4.24
N LYS A 298 1.16 -18.38 3.88
CA LYS A 298 2.09 -19.47 4.24
C LYS A 298 2.70 -19.35 5.64
N GLY A 299 2.28 -18.37 6.46
CA GLY A 299 2.73 -18.24 7.86
C GLY A 299 4.22 -17.97 8.06
N ASN A 300 4.99 -17.86 6.98
CA ASN A 300 6.42 -17.61 6.97
C ASN A 300 6.66 -16.22 6.40
N ALA A 301 6.30 -15.19 7.18
CA ALA A 301 7.20 -14.05 7.21
C ALA A 301 8.55 -14.61 7.68
N THR A 302 9.59 -14.44 6.86
CA THR A 302 10.95 -14.90 7.13
C THR A 302 11.52 -14.17 8.35
N PHE A 303 10.99 -14.45 9.53
CA PHE A 303 11.58 -14.06 10.80
C PHE A 303 12.53 -15.18 11.20
N SER A 304 13.76 -14.83 11.52
CA SER A 304 14.67 -15.78 12.17
C SER A 304 14.13 -16.14 13.55
N GLU A 305 14.40 -17.35 14.03
CA GLU A 305 14.09 -17.74 15.42
C GLU A 305 14.72 -16.76 16.43
N GLU A 306 15.87 -16.18 16.10
CA GLU A 306 16.54 -15.16 16.90
C GLU A 306 15.73 -13.85 16.98
N GLU A 307 15.18 -13.39 15.84
CA GLU A 307 14.35 -12.18 15.79
C GLU A 307 13.02 -12.38 16.52
N GLU A 308 12.42 -13.56 16.38
CA GLU A 308 11.18 -13.90 17.08
C GLU A 308 11.38 -13.90 18.60
N GLN A 309 12.50 -14.46 19.07
CA GLN A 309 12.85 -14.44 20.48
C GLN A 309 13.05 -13.01 21.01
N GLU A 310 13.70 -12.15 20.24
CA GLU A 310 13.89 -10.74 20.58
C GLU A 310 12.57 -9.96 20.65
N PHE A 311 11.66 -10.18 19.70
CA PHE A 311 10.32 -9.58 19.72
C PHE A 311 9.50 -10.07 20.92
N LEU A 312 9.62 -11.34 21.28
CA LEU A 312 8.97 -11.89 22.46
C LEU A 312 9.52 -11.25 23.75
N GLU A 313 10.83 -11.08 23.86
CA GLU A 313 11.45 -10.40 25.00
C GLU A 313 10.99 -8.95 25.09
N MET A 314 10.94 -8.23 23.96
CA MET A 314 10.44 -6.87 23.88
C MET A 314 8.98 -6.78 24.38
N SER A 315 8.11 -7.68 23.92
CA SER A 315 6.68 -7.71 24.28
C SER A 315 6.43 -7.90 25.78
N ARG A 316 7.36 -8.55 26.50
CA ARG A 316 7.27 -8.78 27.94
C ARG A 316 7.63 -7.56 28.79
N ARG A 317 8.22 -6.52 28.20
CA ARG A 317 8.55 -5.29 28.93
C ARG A 317 7.26 -4.52 29.30
N PRO A 318 7.04 -4.19 30.58
CA PRO A 318 5.82 -3.49 31.00
C PRO A 318 5.71 -2.07 30.45
N ASP A 319 6.85 -1.42 30.16
CA ASP A 319 6.90 -0.05 29.65
C ASP A 319 6.90 0.05 28.12
N ILE A 320 6.73 -1.06 27.39
CA ILE A 320 6.81 -1.08 25.92
C ILE A 320 5.90 -0.05 25.26
N TYR A 321 4.72 0.18 25.86
CA TYR A 321 3.75 1.14 25.33
C TYR A 321 4.26 2.58 25.36
N ASN A 322 4.90 2.99 26.45
CA ASN A 322 5.44 4.33 26.57
C ASN A 322 6.72 4.48 25.74
N VAL A 323 7.59 3.48 25.75
CA VAL A 323 8.82 3.46 24.94
C VAL A 323 8.51 3.55 23.45
N MET A 324 7.59 2.72 22.94
CA MET A 324 7.17 2.76 21.54
C MET A 324 6.51 4.09 21.17
N ALA A 325 5.70 4.66 22.06
CA ALA A 325 5.09 5.96 21.82
C ALA A 325 6.13 7.09 21.74
N ASP A 326 7.18 7.05 22.56
CA ASP A 326 8.24 8.05 22.56
C ASP A 326 9.19 7.88 21.36
N CYS A 327 9.39 6.65 20.87
CA CYS A 327 10.11 6.36 19.62
C CYS A 327 9.40 6.87 18.37
N ILE A 328 8.07 7.08 18.41
CA ILE A 328 7.33 7.67 17.30
C ILE A 328 7.63 9.18 17.25
N ALA A 329 8.24 9.60 16.13
CA ALA A 329 8.62 10.99 15.86
C ALA A 329 9.42 11.64 17.01
N PRO A 330 10.67 11.23 17.25
CA PRO A 330 11.51 11.80 18.31
C PRO A 330 11.82 13.29 18.08
N SER A 331 11.76 13.76 16.82
CA SER A 331 11.93 15.16 16.46
C SER A 331 10.81 16.09 16.94
N ILE A 332 9.64 15.53 17.31
CA ILE A 332 8.48 16.30 17.75
C ILE A 332 8.35 16.14 19.26
N TYR A 333 8.46 17.27 19.97
CA TYR A 333 8.24 17.36 21.41
C TYR A 333 6.76 17.36 21.76
N GLY A 334 6.40 16.70 22.86
CA GLY A 334 5.05 16.72 23.43
C GLY A 334 4.07 15.75 22.77
N ASN A 335 2.77 15.96 23.06
CA ASN A 335 1.62 15.22 22.52
C ASN A 335 1.74 13.69 22.60
N ARG A 336 2.05 13.14 23.79
CA ARG A 336 2.18 11.69 23.99
C ARG A 336 0.90 10.92 23.65
N ASP A 337 -0.27 11.50 23.90
CA ASP A 337 -1.56 10.85 23.56
C ASP A 337 -1.77 10.70 22.05
N ILE A 338 -1.33 11.68 21.25
CA ILE A 338 -1.38 11.60 19.78
C ILE A 338 -0.44 10.50 19.29
N LYS A 339 0.78 10.43 19.84
CA LYS A 339 1.76 9.37 19.50
C LYS A 339 1.25 7.97 19.86
N LYS A 340 0.64 7.83 21.05
CA LYS A 340 -0.04 6.61 21.50
C LYS A 340 -1.18 6.19 20.57
N ALA A 341 -1.99 7.13 20.09
CA ALA A 341 -3.06 6.84 19.14
C ALA A 341 -2.52 6.38 17.77
N ILE A 342 -1.43 6.99 17.29
CA ILE A 342 -0.75 6.58 16.05
C ILE A 342 -0.17 5.18 16.19
N LEU A 343 0.41 4.83 17.33
CA LEU A 343 0.87 3.47 17.62
C LEU A 343 -0.28 2.45 17.50
N CYS A 344 -1.44 2.78 18.07
CA CYS A 344 -2.64 1.95 17.96
C CYS A 344 -3.10 1.80 16.50
N LEU A 345 -3.05 2.89 15.72
CA LEU A 345 -3.35 2.88 14.29
C LEU A 345 -2.38 2.00 13.49
N LEU A 346 -1.08 2.07 13.79
CA LEU A 346 -0.06 1.25 13.12
C LEU A 346 -0.24 -0.24 13.37
N LEU A 347 -0.72 -0.65 14.54
CA LEU A 347 -1.01 -2.05 14.89
C LEU A 347 -2.36 -2.53 14.33
N GLY A 348 -3.39 -1.67 14.41
CA GLY A 348 -4.77 -2.01 14.06
C GLY A 348 -5.41 -3.06 14.98
N GLY A 349 -6.74 -3.15 14.92
CA GLY A 349 -7.53 -4.17 15.65
C GLY A 349 -7.55 -5.54 14.95
N SER A 350 -8.46 -6.41 15.37
CA SER A 350 -8.63 -7.75 14.81
C SER A 350 -9.74 -7.78 13.78
N LYS A 351 -9.50 -8.40 12.62
CA LYS A 351 -10.51 -8.59 11.58
C LYS A 351 -11.37 -9.80 11.95
N LYS A 352 -12.67 -9.59 12.15
CA LYS A 352 -13.62 -10.65 12.53
C LYS A 352 -14.54 -10.96 11.37
N ILE A 353 -14.56 -12.23 10.98
CA ILE A 353 -15.52 -12.77 10.02
C ILE A 353 -16.56 -13.53 10.84
N LEU A 354 -17.80 -13.04 10.83
CA LEU A 354 -18.91 -13.73 11.48
C LEU A 354 -19.30 -14.97 10.66
N PRO A 355 -19.93 -15.98 11.28
CA PRO A 355 -20.46 -17.15 10.57
C PRO A 355 -21.46 -16.76 9.47
N ASP A 356 -22.13 -15.62 9.61
CA ASP A 356 -23.07 -15.06 8.63
C ASP A 356 -22.38 -14.43 7.40
N GLY A 357 -21.05 -14.46 7.33
CA GLY A 357 -20.26 -13.88 6.24
C GLY A 357 -20.09 -12.36 6.33
N MET A 358 -20.71 -11.70 7.31
CA MET A 358 -20.45 -10.29 7.62
C MET A 358 -19.01 -10.11 8.11
N LYS A 359 -18.31 -9.14 7.51
CA LYS A 359 -16.94 -8.77 7.88
C LYS A 359 -16.97 -7.51 8.73
N LEU A 360 -16.50 -7.61 9.96
CA LEU A 360 -16.29 -6.44 10.78
C LEU A 360 -14.92 -5.83 10.48
N ARG A 361 -14.92 -4.51 10.33
CA ARG A 361 -13.71 -3.71 10.12
C ARG A 361 -12.81 -3.81 11.36
N GLY A 362 -11.51 -4.08 11.14
CA GLY A 362 -10.49 -4.11 12.20
C GLY A 362 -9.58 -2.88 12.22
N ASP A 363 -9.57 -2.08 11.16
CA ASP A 363 -8.61 -0.98 10.97
C ASP A 363 -9.07 0.30 11.69
N ILE A 364 -8.16 1.11 12.20
CA ILE A 364 -8.45 2.31 13.02
C ILE A 364 -8.19 3.57 12.20
N ASN A 365 -9.10 4.55 12.28
CA ASN A 365 -8.93 5.84 11.61
C ASN A 365 -8.73 6.97 12.63
N VAL A 366 -7.76 7.83 12.38
CA VAL A 366 -7.40 8.96 13.25
C VAL A 366 -7.49 10.27 12.47
N LEU A 367 -8.11 11.27 13.07
CA LEU A 367 -8.18 12.64 12.54
C LEU A 367 -7.43 13.60 13.47
N LEU A 368 -6.52 14.38 12.90
CA LEU A 368 -5.77 15.44 13.57
C LEU A 368 -6.29 16.79 13.07
N LEU A 369 -7.10 17.46 13.90
CA LEU A 369 -7.50 18.85 13.67
C LEU A 369 -6.57 19.76 14.47
N GLY A 370 -6.13 20.88 13.92
CA GLY A 370 -5.40 21.83 14.75
C GLY A 370 -4.91 23.04 13.99
N ASP A 371 -4.28 23.96 14.72
CA ASP A 371 -3.71 25.16 14.14
C ASP A 371 -2.48 24.82 13.26
N PRO A 372 -2.17 25.62 12.23
CA PRO A 372 -0.94 25.48 11.47
C PRO A 372 0.27 25.74 12.38
N GLY A 373 1.38 25.03 12.13
CA GLY A 373 2.59 25.13 12.96
C GLY A 373 2.73 24.06 14.04
N THR A 374 1.69 23.24 14.27
CA THR A 374 1.67 22.16 15.28
C THR A 374 2.34 20.84 14.82
N ALA A 375 3.26 20.91 13.85
CA ALA A 375 4.01 19.76 13.30
C ALA A 375 3.19 18.59 12.71
N LYS A 376 1.86 18.73 12.51
CA LYS A 376 0.97 17.68 11.96
C LYS A 376 1.49 17.03 10.66
N SER A 377 1.90 17.83 9.68
CA SER A 377 2.41 17.30 8.39
C SER A 377 3.74 16.54 8.55
N GLN A 378 4.57 16.91 9.52
CA GLN A 378 5.80 16.15 9.81
C GLN A 378 5.50 14.80 10.44
N LEU A 379 4.47 14.76 11.29
CA LEU A 379 4.00 13.53 11.89
C LEU A 379 3.41 12.57 10.84
N LEU A 380 2.63 13.07 9.87
CA LEU A 380 2.16 12.26 8.73
C LEU A 380 3.32 11.64 7.92
N LYS A 381 4.36 12.44 7.62
CA LYS A 381 5.57 11.97 6.91
C LYS A 381 6.40 10.98 7.73
N PHE A 382 6.40 11.10 9.05
CA PHE A 382 7.05 10.12 9.92
C PHE A 382 6.30 8.78 9.88
N VAL A 383 4.96 8.81 9.96
CA VAL A 383 4.13 7.61 9.87
C VAL A 383 4.28 6.93 8.51
N GLU A 384 4.40 7.70 7.43
CA GLU A 384 4.70 7.17 6.09
C GLU A 384 6.02 6.38 6.04
N LYS A 385 7.02 6.77 6.84
CA LYS A 385 8.31 6.04 6.92
C LYS A 385 8.27 4.85 7.88
N ALA A 386 7.51 4.98 8.97
CA ALA A 386 7.43 3.97 10.03
C ALA A 386 6.51 2.79 9.67
N ALA A 387 5.47 3.03 8.87
CA ALA A 387 4.51 2.00 8.51
C ALA A 387 5.09 1.00 7.48
N PRO A 388 4.70 -0.29 7.53
CA PRO A 388 5.18 -1.28 6.58
C PRO A 388 4.69 -1.04 5.14
N ILE A 389 3.47 -0.51 5.02
CA ILE A 389 2.82 -0.11 3.78
C ILE A 389 2.14 1.23 4.08
N SER A 390 2.53 2.27 3.37
CA SER A 390 1.87 3.56 3.47
C SER A 390 2.00 4.39 2.21
N ILE A 391 1.04 5.28 2.02
CA ILE A 391 1.02 6.25 0.93
C ILE A 391 0.63 7.60 1.50
N TYR A 392 1.47 8.60 1.27
CA TYR A 392 1.16 9.99 1.57
C TYR A 392 0.48 10.67 0.38
N THR A 393 -0.63 11.34 0.66
CA THR A 393 -1.42 12.06 -0.34
C THR A 393 -1.84 13.42 0.22
N SER A 394 -1.97 14.41 -0.67
CA SER A 394 -2.55 15.71 -0.32
C SER A 394 -3.98 15.77 -0.84
N GLY A 395 -4.91 16.26 -0.01
CA GLY A 395 -6.32 16.40 -0.35
C GLY A 395 -6.59 17.31 -1.56
N LYS A 396 -5.71 18.26 -1.87
CA LYS A 396 -5.81 19.08 -3.09
C LYS A 396 -5.22 18.42 -4.33
N GLY A 397 -4.14 17.67 -4.16
CA GLY A 397 -3.39 17.04 -5.25
C GLY A 397 -3.97 15.71 -5.70
N SER A 398 -4.88 15.13 -4.91
CA SER A 398 -5.45 13.81 -5.16
C SER A 398 -6.89 13.97 -5.63
N SER A 399 -7.15 13.58 -6.88
CA SER A 399 -8.52 13.46 -7.40
C SER A 399 -9.13 12.12 -6.99
N ALA A 400 -10.44 11.94 -7.15
CA ALA A 400 -11.13 10.67 -6.92
C ALA A 400 -10.44 9.52 -7.66
N ALA A 401 -9.98 9.76 -8.89
CA ALA A 401 -9.21 8.80 -9.68
C ALA A 401 -7.87 8.42 -9.01
N GLY A 402 -7.20 9.40 -8.39
CA GLY A 402 -5.94 9.19 -7.67
C GLY A 402 -6.12 8.55 -6.29
N LEU A 403 -7.26 8.74 -5.61
CA LEU A 403 -7.55 8.11 -4.31
C LEU A 403 -8.14 6.70 -4.45
N THR A 404 -9.09 6.51 -5.38
CA THR A 404 -9.84 5.26 -5.52
C THR A 404 -9.24 4.32 -6.55
N ALA A 405 -9.85 4.20 -7.72
CA ALA A 405 -9.29 3.56 -8.89
C ALA A 405 -9.95 4.18 -10.13
N SER A 406 -9.21 4.19 -11.23
CA SER A 406 -9.65 4.77 -12.48
C SER A 406 -9.67 3.72 -13.57
N VAL A 407 -10.62 3.85 -14.51
CA VAL A 407 -10.67 2.98 -15.68
C VAL A 407 -10.05 3.77 -16.83
N GLN A 408 -8.87 3.35 -17.27
CA GLN A 408 -8.19 3.96 -18.42
C GLN A 408 -8.35 3.09 -19.66
N ARG A 409 -8.47 3.74 -20.82
CA ARG A 409 -8.48 3.06 -22.11
C ARG A 409 -7.08 3.10 -22.71
N ASP A 410 -6.50 1.93 -22.97
CA ASP A 410 -5.24 1.84 -23.70
C ASP A 410 -5.47 2.26 -25.16
N GLN A 411 -4.65 3.17 -25.69
CA GLN A 411 -4.80 3.65 -27.06
C GLN A 411 -4.43 2.58 -28.09
N SER A 412 -3.55 1.64 -27.72
CA SER A 412 -3.01 0.63 -28.62
C SER A 412 -3.96 -0.56 -28.81
N THR A 413 -4.43 -1.14 -27.70
CA THR A 413 -5.36 -2.28 -27.71
C THR A 413 -6.83 -1.84 -27.74
N ARG A 414 -7.11 -0.56 -27.46
CA ARG A 414 -8.47 -0.01 -27.24
C ARG A 414 -9.23 -0.65 -26.08
N GLU A 415 -8.56 -1.47 -25.28
CA GLU A 415 -9.12 -2.15 -24.11
C GLU A 415 -9.11 -1.21 -22.91
N PHE A 416 -10.10 -1.40 -22.03
CA PHE A 416 -10.17 -0.73 -20.75
C PHE A 416 -9.41 -1.56 -19.73
N TYR A 417 -8.43 -0.95 -19.06
CA TYR A 417 -7.77 -1.54 -17.90
C TYR A 417 -8.00 -0.65 -16.69
N LEU A 418 -7.98 -1.29 -15.53
CA LEU A 418 -8.22 -0.63 -14.26
C LEU A 418 -6.87 -0.25 -13.64
N GLU A 419 -6.74 0.99 -13.21
CA GLU A 419 -5.60 1.52 -12.49
C GLU A 419 -6.01 1.79 -11.03
N GLY A 420 -5.30 1.17 -10.09
CA GLY A 420 -5.50 1.39 -8.67
C GLY A 420 -5.00 2.77 -8.22
N GLY A 421 -5.82 3.50 -7.49
CA GLY A 421 -5.42 4.72 -6.77
C GLY A 421 -4.82 4.41 -5.39
N ALA A 422 -4.47 5.46 -4.65
CA ALA A 422 -3.71 5.39 -3.40
C ALA A 422 -4.34 4.46 -2.35
N MET A 423 -5.68 4.44 -2.20
CA MET A 423 -6.33 3.58 -1.21
C MET A 423 -6.25 2.09 -1.58
N VAL A 424 -6.29 1.75 -2.87
CA VAL A 424 -6.16 0.36 -3.33
C VAL A 424 -4.71 -0.10 -3.21
N LEU A 425 -3.76 0.78 -3.53
CA LEU A 425 -2.32 0.50 -3.43
C LEU A 425 -1.84 0.34 -1.97
N ALA A 426 -2.53 0.96 -1.01
CA ALA A 426 -2.23 0.89 0.41
C ALA A 426 -2.99 -0.22 1.16
N ASP A 427 -3.57 -1.21 0.48
CA ASP A 427 -4.33 -2.31 1.11
C ASP A 427 -3.51 -3.01 2.22
N GLY A 428 -4.09 -3.11 3.43
CA GLY A 428 -3.43 -3.63 4.63
C GLY A 428 -2.50 -2.64 5.36
N GLY A 429 -2.32 -1.44 4.82
CA GLY A 429 -1.44 -0.39 5.31
C GLY A 429 -2.17 0.85 5.85
N VAL A 430 -1.47 1.98 5.78
CA VAL A 430 -1.94 3.30 6.25
C VAL A 430 -1.92 4.31 5.11
N VAL A 431 -3.03 5.03 4.92
CA VAL A 431 -3.09 6.18 4.01
C VAL A 431 -3.01 7.46 4.83
N CYS A 432 -1.98 8.25 4.58
CA CYS A 432 -1.81 9.57 5.18
C CYS A 432 -2.39 10.63 4.25
N ILE A 433 -3.36 11.41 4.73
CA ILE A 433 -4.00 12.49 3.96
C ILE A 433 -3.75 13.81 4.68
N ASP A 434 -2.99 14.71 4.04
CA ASP A 434 -2.86 16.09 4.50
C ASP A 434 -3.88 16.99 3.79
N GLU A 435 -4.25 18.11 4.41
CA GLU A 435 -5.25 19.06 3.90
C GLU A 435 -6.60 18.40 3.58
N PHE A 436 -7.07 17.54 4.48
CA PHE A 436 -8.34 16.82 4.33
C PHE A 436 -9.55 17.77 4.19
N ASP A 437 -9.46 18.99 4.73
CA ASP A 437 -10.45 20.06 4.59
C ASP A 437 -10.64 20.54 3.15
N LYS A 438 -9.56 20.51 2.34
CA LYS A 438 -9.53 21.09 0.99
C LYS A 438 -9.89 20.11 -0.13
N MET A 439 -10.37 18.91 0.21
CA MET A 439 -10.81 17.91 -0.77
C MET A 439 -12.13 18.31 -1.44
N ARG A 440 -12.33 17.86 -2.68
CA ARG A 440 -13.59 18.05 -3.43
C ARG A 440 -14.67 17.11 -2.91
N ASP A 441 -15.93 17.48 -3.07
CA ASP A 441 -17.05 16.67 -2.59
C ASP A 441 -17.18 15.31 -3.30
N GLU A 442 -16.80 15.21 -4.58
CA GLU A 442 -16.75 13.93 -5.31
C GLU A 442 -15.79 12.93 -4.65
N ASP A 443 -14.62 13.42 -4.21
CA ASP A 443 -13.59 12.62 -3.56
C ASP A 443 -14.04 12.17 -2.16
N ARG A 444 -14.82 13.02 -1.46
CA ARG A 444 -15.39 12.71 -0.13
C ARG A 444 -16.38 11.54 -0.20
N VAL A 445 -17.22 11.46 -1.24
CA VAL A 445 -18.17 10.33 -1.42
C VAL A 445 -17.44 9.00 -1.56
N ALA A 446 -16.38 8.98 -2.37
CA ALA A 446 -15.53 7.80 -2.56
C ALA A 446 -14.90 7.31 -1.25
N ILE A 447 -14.41 8.24 -0.43
CA ILE A 447 -13.83 7.92 0.88
C ILE A 447 -14.89 7.39 1.86
N HIS A 448 -16.15 7.85 1.78
CA HIS A 448 -17.22 7.33 2.65
C HIS A 448 -17.49 5.85 2.45
N GLU A 449 -17.48 5.40 1.21
CA GLU A 449 -17.63 3.98 0.88
C GLU A 449 -16.42 3.20 1.38
N ALA A 450 -15.20 3.69 1.06
CA ALA A 450 -13.97 3.02 1.39
C ALA A 450 -13.72 2.90 2.92
N MET A 451 -13.99 3.94 3.71
CA MET A 451 -13.80 3.89 5.18
C MET A 451 -14.83 3.00 5.89
N GLU A 452 -16.05 2.89 5.35
CA GLU A 452 -17.12 2.10 5.96
C GLU A 452 -17.01 0.62 5.59
N GLN A 453 -16.95 0.33 4.29
CA GLN A 453 -17.04 -1.03 3.76
C GLN A 453 -15.66 -1.65 3.50
N GLN A 454 -14.59 -0.85 3.51
CA GLN A 454 -13.24 -1.28 3.12
C GLN A 454 -13.16 -1.85 1.69
N THR A 455 -14.12 -1.44 0.86
CA THR A 455 -14.24 -1.81 -0.54
C THR A 455 -14.63 -0.58 -1.35
N ILE A 456 -14.23 -0.57 -2.61
CA ILE A 456 -14.55 0.48 -3.58
C ILE A 456 -15.23 -0.20 -4.75
N SER A 457 -16.49 0.15 -5.00
CA SER A 457 -17.23 -0.30 -6.16
C SER A 457 -17.05 0.66 -7.34
N ILE A 458 -16.69 0.11 -8.50
CA ILE A 458 -16.56 0.87 -9.75
C ILE A 458 -17.51 0.26 -10.76
N ALA A 459 -18.47 1.07 -11.20
CA ALA A 459 -19.39 0.77 -12.29
C ALA A 459 -19.20 1.79 -13.43
N LYS A 460 -18.11 1.64 -14.20
CA LYS A 460 -17.74 2.57 -15.29
C LYS A 460 -17.36 1.81 -16.55
N ALA A 461 -17.70 2.35 -17.73
CA ALA A 461 -17.34 1.78 -19.03
C ALA A 461 -17.73 0.31 -19.24
N GLY A 462 -18.84 -0.14 -18.63
CA GLY A 462 -19.30 -1.53 -18.70
C GLY A 462 -18.56 -2.51 -17.77
N ILE A 463 -17.60 -2.02 -16.99
CA ILE A 463 -16.90 -2.79 -15.96
C ILE A 463 -17.60 -2.54 -14.63
N THR A 464 -18.08 -3.61 -13.99
CA THR A 464 -18.60 -3.61 -12.63
C THR A 464 -17.65 -4.43 -11.76
N THR A 465 -16.75 -3.77 -11.05
CA THR A 465 -15.74 -4.43 -10.20
C THR A 465 -15.75 -3.84 -8.81
N ILE A 466 -15.45 -4.68 -7.83
CA ILE A 466 -15.28 -4.29 -6.43
C ILE A 466 -13.81 -4.53 -6.10
N LEU A 467 -13.12 -3.47 -5.70
CA LEU A 467 -11.73 -3.53 -5.25
C LEU A 467 -11.71 -3.44 -3.72
N ASN A 468 -10.82 -4.21 -3.11
CA ASN A 468 -10.60 -4.10 -1.67
C ASN A 468 -9.68 -2.90 -1.38
N ALA A 469 -10.04 -2.11 -0.37
CA ALA A 469 -9.27 -0.97 0.11
C ALA A 469 -9.22 -1.02 1.64
N ARG A 470 -8.61 -2.08 2.18
CA ARG A 470 -8.55 -2.32 3.64
C ARG A 470 -7.43 -1.48 4.24
N THR A 471 -7.66 -0.18 4.33
CA THR A 471 -6.65 0.79 4.75
C THR A 471 -7.07 1.51 6.02
N SER A 472 -6.09 1.84 6.86
CA SER A 472 -6.27 2.77 7.96
C SER A 472 -6.05 4.19 7.45
N VAL A 473 -6.94 5.12 7.75
CA VAL A 473 -6.82 6.52 7.32
C VAL A 473 -6.30 7.38 8.47
N LEU A 474 -5.17 8.04 8.25
CA LEU A 474 -4.64 9.09 9.11
C LEU A 474 -4.79 10.42 8.38
N ALA A 475 -5.71 11.27 8.85
CA ALA A 475 -6.02 12.54 8.21
C ALA A 475 -5.56 13.72 9.07
N ALA A 476 -4.99 14.75 8.43
CA ALA A 476 -4.78 16.05 9.04
C ALA A 476 -5.68 17.10 8.39
N ALA A 477 -6.32 17.92 9.21
CA ALA A 477 -7.19 19.00 8.80
C ALA A 477 -6.82 20.29 9.54
N ASN A 478 -7.12 21.43 8.92
CA ASN A 478 -7.01 22.74 9.53
C ASN A 478 -8.41 23.32 9.78
N PRO A 479 -8.60 24.12 10.85
CA PRO A 479 -9.85 24.85 11.05
C PRO A 479 -10.03 25.91 9.96
N ILE A 480 -11.28 26.25 9.65
CA ILE A 480 -11.64 27.13 8.52
C ILE A 480 -11.00 28.53 8.59
N PHE A 481 -10.80 29.08 9.80
CA PHE A 481 -10.19 30.39 10.00
C PHE A 481 -8.68 30.33 10.21
N GLY A 482 -8.06 29.16 10.01
CA GLY A 482 -6.64 28.92 10.29
C GLY A 482 -6.31 28.85 11.77
N ARG A 483 -7.16 29.34 12.67
CA ARG A 483 -7.07 29.11 14.12
C ARG A 483 -8.39 28.58 14.66
N TYR A 484 -8.31 27.73 15.66
CA TYR A 484 -9.48 27.24 16.38
C TYR A 484 -10.07 28.36 17.25
N ASP A 485 -11.35 28.68 17.06
CA ASP A 485 -12.06 29.70 17.85
C ASP A 485 -12.94 29.02 18.91
N ASP A 486 -12.52 29.09 20.18
CA ASP A 486 -13.24 28.47 21.31
C ASP A 486 -14.65 29.03 21.54
N MET A 487 -14.97 30.18 20.94
CA MET A 487 -16.29 30.80 21.07
C MET A 487 -17.34 30.17 20.20
N LYS A 488 -16.90 29.52 19.12
CA LYS A 488 -17.79 28.85 18.18
C LYS A 488 -17.96 27.41 18.58
N THR A 489 -19.11 26.86 18.22
CA THR A 489 -19.31 25.43 18.40
C THR A 489 -18.28 24.67 17.56
N PRO A 490 -17.78 23.51 18.02
CA PRO A 490 -16.84 22.70 17.27
C PRO A 490 -17.35 22.35 15.85
N GLY A 491 -18.68 22.24 15.66
CA GLY A 491 -19.29 22.01 14.35
C GLY A 491 -19.21 23.19 13.38
N GLU A 492 -19.08 24.43 13.86
CA GLU A 492 -18.87 25.60 13.01
C GLU A 492 -17.38 25.84 12.71
N ASN A 493 -16.50 25.41 13.59
CA ASN A 493 -15.05 25.49 13.39
C ASN A 493 -14.55 24.50 12.32
N ILE A 494 -15.36 23.49 12.00
CA ILE A 494 -15.01 22.37 11.15
C ILE A 494 -15.97 22.30 9.97
N ASP A 495 -15.47 22.39 8.75
CA ASP A 495 -16.26 22.26 7.50
C ASP A 495 -16.48 20.78 7.09
N PHE A 496 -16.83 19.92 8.06
CA PHE A 496 -17.11 18.51 7.79
C PHE A 496 -18.53 18.14 8.18
N GLN A 497 -19.16 17.31 7.36
CA GLN A 497 -20.42 16.69 7.72
C GLN A 497 -20.20 15.72 8.90
N THR A 498 -21.19 15.66 9.80
CA THR A 498 -21.17 14.75 10.96
C THR A 498 -21.06 13.27 10.56
N THR A 499 -21.49 12.93 9.33
CA THR A 499 -21.35 11.60 8.73
C THR A 499 -19.89 11.19 8.55
N ILE A 500 -18.98 12.11 8.22
CA ILE A 500 -17.55 11.83 8.07
C ILE A 500 -16.89 11.70 9.44
N LEU A 501 -17.17 12.65 10.33
CA LEU A 501 -16.62 12.67 11.68
C LEU A 501 -16.96 11.39 12.45
N SER A 502 -18.17 10.84 12.24
CA SER A 502 -18.57 9.57 12.86
C SER A 502 -17.81 8.33 12.38
N ARG A 503 -17.03 8.41 11.29
CA ARG A 503 -16.22 7.31 10.73
C ARG A 503 -14.75 7.36 11.15
N PHE A 504 -14.36 8.44 11.82
CA PHE A 504 -13.09 8.53 12.53
C PHE A 504 -13.28 8.03 13.95
N ASP A 505 -12.32 7.23 14.41
CA ASP A 505 -12.38 6.55 15.70
C ASP A 505 -11.81 7.44 16.81
N MET A 506 -10.78 8.21 16.48
CA MET A 506 -10.17 9.20 17.35
C MET A 506 -10.03 10.53 16.63
N ILE A 507 -10.45 11.60 17.29
CA ILE A 507 -10.36 12.98 16.78
C ILE A 507 -9.54 13.78 17.79
N PHE A 508 -8.35 14.23 17.39
CA PHE A 508 -7.51 15.06 18.25
C PHE A 508 -7.59 16.52 17.79
N ILE A 509 -7.87 17.42 18.73
CA ILE A 509 -7.78 18.86 18.54
C ILE A 509 -6.45 19.34 19.11
N VAL A 510 -5.52 19.73 18.24
CA VAL A 510 -4.21 20.24 18.60
C VAL A 510 -4.26 21.76 18.58
N LYS A 511 -4.23 22.36 19.77
CA LYS A 511 -4.20 23.82 19.96
C LYS A 511 -2.79 24.28 20.27
N ASP A 512 -2.43 25.45 19.76
CA ASP A 512 -1.19 26.11 20.09
C ASP A 512 -1.39 27.01 21.33
N GLU A 513 -1.27 26.42 22.52
CA GLU A 513 -1.35 27.17 23.78
C GLU A 513 -0.03 27.87 24.09
N HIS A 514 -0.07 29.21 24.11
CA HIS A 514 1.09 30.05 24.35
C HIS A 514 1.39 30.12 25.86
N THR A 515 2.10 29.13 26.38
CA THR A 515 2.55 29.08 27.77
C THR A 515 4.07 29.18 27.82
N ARG A 516 4.59 30.13 28.60
CA ARG A 516 6.04 30.40 28.69
C ARG A 516 6.88 29.15 28.97
N GLU A 517 6.40 28.25 29.84
CA GLU A 517 7.10 27.00 30.17
C GLU A 517 7.15 26.00 29.00
N LYS A 518 6.03 25.86 28.27
CA LYS A 518 5.95 25.02 27.07
C LYS A 518 6.82 25.59 25.96
N ASP A 519 6.79 26.91 25.78
CA ASP A 519 7.60 27.58 24.76
C ASP A 519 9.10 27.45 25.05
N GLU A 520 9.52 27.56 26.31
CA GLU A 520 10.93 27.39 26.70
C GLU A 520 11.41 25.96 26.48
N THR A 521 10.61 24.95 26.84
CA THR A 521 10.94 23.54 26.63
C THR A 521 10.94 23.17 25.15
N MET A 522 9.97 23.65 24.37
CA MET A 522 9.93 23.49 22.92
C MET A 522 11.13 24.15 22.25
N ALA A 523 11.48 25.39 22.64
CA ALA A 523 12.64 26.09 22.09
C ALA A 523 13.95 25.34 22.38
N LYS A 524 14.15 24.87 23.63
CA LYS A 524 15.31 24.04 23.99
C LYS A 524 15.38 22.76 23.15
N HIS A 525 14.26 22.10 22.94
CA HIS A 525 14.19 20.88 22.14
C HIS A 525 14.52 21.12 20.67
N VAL A 526 13.92 22.15 20.06
CA VAL A 526 14.17 22.51 18.65
C VAL A 526 15.61 22.95 18.44
N LEU A 527 16.16 23.79 19.33
CA LEU A 527 17.55 24.22 19.29
C LEU A 527 18.50 23.03 19.49
N GLY A 528 18.17 22.08 20.37
CA GLY A 528 18.94 20.85 20.55
C GLY A 528 19.05 20.03 19.26
N ILE A 529 17.93 19.87 18.54
CA ILE A 529 17.91 19.18 17.24
C ILE A 529 18.74 19.93 16.19
N GLN A 530 18.60 21.25 16.11
CA GLN A 530 19.32 22.06 15.12
C GLN A 530 20.83 22.14 15.40
N MET A 531 21.22 22.25 16.67
CA MET A 531 22.62 22.35 17.08
C MET A 531 23.36 21.01 16.92
N ASN A 532 22.66 19.88 17.13
CA ASN A 532 23.18 18.54 16.91
C ASN A 532 23.12 18.08 15.44
N GLY A 533 22.88 18.99 14.49
CA GLY A 533 22.75 18.70 13.04
C GLY A 533 23.96 18.08 12.33
N ARG A 534 25.00 17.64 13.06
CA ARG A 534 26.14 16.85 12.58
C ARG A 534 26.38 15.53 13.33
N GLY A 535 25.58 15.21 14.34
CA GLY A 535 25.69 13.99 15.14
C GLY A 535 24.29 13.48 15.48
N ALA A 536 23.63 12.88 14.50
CA ALA A 536 22.36 12.18 14.71
C ALA A 536 22.53 10.83 15.43
N GLU A 537 23.74 10.48 15.87
CA GLU A 537 24.05 9.18 16.46
C GLU A 537 23.96 9.17 18.00
N ASP A 538 24.16 10.30 18.71
CA ASP A 538 24.43 10.24 20.17
C ASP A 538 23.37 10.84 21.12
N MET A 539 22.36 11.62 20.66
CA MET A 539 21.45 12.31 21.60
C MET A 539 19.96 12.01 21.51
N THR A 540 19.58 11.05 20.69
CA THR A 540 18.39 10.21 20.93
C THR A 540 18.68 8.88 20.24
N GLU A 541 19.48 8.01 20.86
CA GLU A 541 19.24 6.57 20.68
C GLU A 541 17.78 6.36 21.12
N SER A 542 16.84 6.53 20.21
CA SER A 542 15.55 5.87 20.36
C SER A 542 15.90 4.40 20.59
N GLU A 543 15.59 3.87 21.77
CA GLU A 543 15.97 2.50 22.20
C GLU A 543 15.64 1.43 21.15
N ILE A 544 14.72 1.74 20.23
CA ILE A 544 14.28 0.89 19.14
C ILE A 544 14.47 1.63 17.80
N PRO A 545 15.32 1.10 16.90
CA PRO A 545 15.44 1.58 15.53
C PRO A 545 14.11 1.48 14.76
N ILE A 546 13.86 2.41 13.82
CA ILE A 546 12.62 2.46 13.02
C ILE A 546 12.39 1.15 12.24
N ASP A 547 13.46 0.56 11.69
CA ASP A 547 13.35 -0.71 10.95
C ASP A 547 12.92 -1.87 11.84
N LYS A 548 13.45 -1.91 13.07
CA LYS A 548 13.07 -2.90 14.08
C LYS A 548 11.62 -2.73 14.52
N MET A 549 11.18 -1.48 14.71
CA MET A 549 9.79 -1.15 15.00
C MET A 549 8.86 -1.59 13.85
N ARG A 550 9.23 -1.34 12.58
CA ARG A 550 8.47 -1.77 11.40
C ARG A 550 8.32 -3.30 11.33
N ARG A 551 9.41 -4.04 11.59
CA ARG A 551 9.37 -5.51 11.66
C ARG A 551 8.51 -5.99 12.81
N TYR A 552 8.64 -5.40 14.01
CA TYR A 552 7.82 -5.74 15.18
C TYR A 552 6.32 -5.52 14.93
N ILE A 553 5.93 -4.39 14.33
CA ILE A 553 4.52 -4.12 13.96
C ILE A 553 4.00 -5.18 12.99
N THR A 554 4.82 -5.58 12.01
CA THR A 554 4.47 -6.63 11.04
C THR A 554 4.31 -7.99 11.72
N TYR A 555 5.20 -8.31 12.66
CA TYR A 555 5.12 -9.52 13.48
C TYR A 555 3.84 -9.55 14.32
N CYS A 556 3.54 -8.46 15.04
CA CYS A 556 2.33 -8.34 15.86
C CYS A 556 1.04 -8.49 15.04
N LYS A 557 1.00 -7.90 13.83
CA LYS A 557 -0.15 -7.98 12.91
C LYS A 557 -0.41 -9.38 12.37
N THR A 558 0.63 -10.17 12.14
CA THR A 558 0.50 -11.50 11.52
C THR A 558 0.22 -12.60 12.55
N ARG A 559 0.82 -12.54 13.73
CA ARG A 559 0.72 -13.60 14.75
C ARG A 559 -0.47 -13.46 15.70
N CYS A 560 -0.86 -12.23 16.06
CA CYS A 560 -1.84 -12.00 17.13
C CYS A 560 -3.17 -11.44 16.62
N ALA A 561 -4.26 -12.13 16.96
CA ALA A 561 -5.64 -11.71 16.69
C ALA A 561 -6.45 -11.69 18.00
N PRO A 562 -6.32 -10.64 18.82
CA PRO A 562 -6.88 -10.63 20.16
C PRO A 562 -8.41 -10.60 20.16
N ARG A 563 -9.01 -11.15 21.22
CA ARG A 563 -10.45 -11.06 21.50
C ARG A 563 -10.69 -10.47 22.89
N LEU A 564 -11.85 -9.86 23.08
CA LEU A 564 -12.20 -9.30 24.39
C LEU A 564 -12.53 -10.41 25.38
N SER A 565 -12.11 -10.21 26.63
CA SER A 565 -12.63 -10.95 27.78
C SER A 565 -14.08 -10.54 28.09
N THR A 566 -14.80 -11.40 28.81
CA THR A 566 -16.18 -11.14 29.25
C THR A 566 -16.25 -9.94 30.20
N GLU A 567 -15.30 -9.85 31.12
CA GLU A 567 -15.15 -8.74 32.07
C GLU A 567 -14.93 -7.40 31.34
N ALA A 568 -14.01 -7.37 30.37
CA ALA A 568 -13.78 -6.21 29.53
C ALA A 568 -15.03 -5.77 28.74
N ALA A 569 -15.83 -6.72 28.24
CA ALA A 569 -17.05 -6.42 27.51
C ALA A 569 -18.13 -5.78 28.41
N GLU A 570 -18.30 -6.28 29.63
CA GLU A 570 -19.21 -5.71 30.62
C GLU A 570 -18.79 -4.28 30.99
N LYS A 571 -17.49 -4.07 31.27
CA LYS A 571 -16.92 -2.76 31.57
C LYS A 571 -17.16 -1.76 30.43
N LEU A 572 -16.85 -2.14 29.19
CA LEU A 572 -17.09 -1.30 28.00
C LEU A 572 -18.57 -0.93 27.85
N SER A 573 -19.48 -1.90 28.05
CA SER A 573 -20.92 -1.66 27.92
C SER A 573 -21.42 -0.65 28.96
N SER A 574 -21.00 -0.80 30.23
CA SER A 574 -21.37 0.11 31.31
C SER A 574 -20.85 1.53 31.06
N HIS A 575 -19.60 1.63 30.60
CA HIS A 575 -18.96 2.91 30.33
C HIS A 575 -19.62 3.63 29.13
N PHE A 576 -19.93 2.90 28.06
CA PHE A 576 -20.62 3.46 26.89
C PHE A 576 -22.00 4.03 27.25
N VAL A 577 -22.77 3.32 28.09
CA VAL A 577 -24.07 3.80 28.57
C VAL A 577 -23.90 5.07 29.41
N SER A 578 -22.86 5.13 30.26
CA SER A 578 -22.54 6.31 31.06
C SER A 578 -22.21 7.54 30.21
N ILE A 579 -21.29 7.41 29.24
CA ILE A 579 -20.91 8.50 28.34
C ILE A 579 -22.13 9.00 27.57
N ARG A 580 -22.95 8.08 27.03
CA ARG A 580 -24.14 8.46 26.27
C ARG A 580 -25.16 9.21 27.11
N ARG A 581 -25.33 8.81 28.38
CA ARG A 581 -26.19 9.53 29.34
C ARG A 581 -25.67 10.92 29.64
N GLN A 582 -24.35 11.07 29.82
CA GLN A 582 -23.71 12.36 30.09
C GLN A 582 -23.88 13.34 28.92
N VAL A 583 -23.65 12.90 27.68
CA VAL A 583 -23.84 13.76 26.51
C VAL A 583 -25.31 14.11 26.31
N HIS A 584 -26.23 13.17 26.51
CA HIS A 584 -27.66 13.47 26.43
C HIS A 584 -28.09 14.51 27.48
N ALA A 585 -27.55 14.42 28.71
CA ALA A 585 -27.81 15.43 29.74
C ALA A 585 -27.26 16.80 29.32
N ALA A 586 -26.04 16.86 28.78
CA ALA A 586 -25.44 18.09 28.26
C ALA A 586 -26.23 18.70 27.09
N GLU A 587 -26.78 17.87 26.19
CA GLU A 587 -27.65 18.33 25.10
C GLU A 587 -28.95 18.95 25.61
N MET A 588 -29.57 18.34 26.63
CA MET A 588 -30.78 18.89 27.25
C MET A 588 -30.52 20.23 27.94
N GLU A 589 -29.37 20.38 28.61
CA GLU A 589 -28.96 21.64 29.25
C GLU A 589 -28.56 22.73 28.24
N ALA A 590 -28.00 22.34 27.10
CA ALA A 590 -27.57 23.27 26.06
C ALA A 590 -28.69 23.69 25.10
N ASN A 591 -29.81 22.97 25.06
CA ASN A 591 -30.91 23.12 24.09
C ASN A 591 -30.42 23.27 22.63
N THR A 592 -29.23 22.73 22.36
CA THR A 592 -28.55 22.70 21.08
C THR A 592 -27.99 21.29 20.92
N ARG A 593 -28.10 20.74 19.71
CA ARG A 593 -27.58 19.40 19.44
C ARG A 593 -26.06 19.44 19.48
N SER A 594 -25.45 18.45 20.14
CA SER A 594 -24.01 18.30 20.10
C SER A 594 -23.56 18.06 18.66
N SER A 595 -22.40 18.60 18.31
CA SER A 595 -21.84 18.46 16.95
C SER A 595 -21.40 17.02 16.63
N ILE A 596 -21.19 16.17 17.65
CA ILE A 596 -20.68 14.81 17.50
C ILE A 596 -21.60 13.83 18.26
N PRO A 597 -22.49 13.10 17.57
CA PRO A 597 -23.36 12.12 18.22
C PRO A 597 -22.58 10.86 18.63
N ILE A 598 -22.77 10.39 19.86
CA ILE A 598 -22.25 9.10 20.32
C ILE A 598 -23.11 7.98 19.72
N THR A 599 -22.54 7.27 18.75
CA THR A 599 -23.17 6.14 18.06
C THR A 599 -22.48 4.83 18.41
N VAL A 600 -23.06 3.70 17.96
CA VAL A 600 -22.46 2.37 18.12
C VAL A 600 -21.07 2.28 17.46
N ARG A 601 -20.80 3.09 16.43
CA ARG A 601 -19.46 3.20 15.81
C ARG A 601 -18.37 3.58 16.80
N GLN A 602 -18.70 4.40 17.80
CA GLN A 602 -17.76 4.78 18.84
C GLN A 602 -17.46 3.63 19.81
N LEU A 603 -18.45 2.76 20.08
CA LEU A 603 -18.20 1.54 20.82
C LEU A 603 -17.29 0.59 20.02
N GLU A 604 -17.54 0.42 18.73
CA GLU A 604 -16.68 -0.37 17.84
C GLU A 604 -15.26 0.20 17.71
N ALA A 605 -15.12 1.53 17.76
CA ALA A 605 -13.83 2.21 17.81
C ALA A 605 -13.05 1.86 19.08
N ILE A 606 -13.66 1.99 20.26
CA ILE A 606 -13.01 1.67 21.55
C ILE A 606 -12.62 0.18 21.59
N VAL A 607 -13.46 -0.71 21.06
CA VAL A 607 -13.15 -2.14 20.92
C VAL A 607 -11.89 -2.35 20.07
N ARG A 608 -11.79 -1.70 18.90
CA ARG A 608 -10.60 -1.80 18.03
C ARG A 608 -9.34 -1.26 18.70
N ILE A 609 -9.44 -0.14 19.42
CA ILE A 609 -8.31 0.42 20.17
C ILE A 609 -7.86 -0.56 21.26
N THR A 610 -8.80 -1.13 22.00
CA THR A 610 -8.52 -2.15 23.03
C THR A 610 -7.81 -3.37 22.43
N GLU A 611 -8.28 -3.85 21.28
CA GLU A 611 -7.63 -4.94 20.55
C GLU A 611 -6.23 -4.57 20.08
N SER A 612 -6.01 -3.34 19.63
CA SER A 612 -4.67 -2.87 19.21
C SER A 612 -3.68 -2.82 20.38
N LEU A 613 -4.13 -2.44 21.58
CA LEU A 613 -3.31 -2.44 22.80
C LEU A 613 -2.96 -3.86 23.26
N ALA A 614 -3.91 -4.79 23.19
CA ALA A 614 -3.64 -6.21 23.46
C ALA A 614 -2.63 -6.77 22.45
N LYS A 615 -2.76 -6.39 21.18
CA LYS A 615 -1.84 -6.80 20.11
C LYS A 615 -0.41 -6.31 20.33
N LEU A 616 -0.22 -5.11 20.90
CA LEU A 616 1.11 -4.58 21.24
C LEU A 616 1.88 -5.47 22.23
N THR A 617 1.16 -6.05 23.19
CA THR A 617 1.71 -6.94 24.23
C THR A 617 1.68 -8.41 23.81
N LEU A 618 1.32 -8.71 22.56
CA LEU A 618 1.10 -10.06 22.04
C LEU A 618 0.11 -10.88 22.88
N SER A 619 -0.79 -10.23 23.61
CA SER A 619 -1.80 -10.92 24.42
C SER A 619 -2.97 -11.38 23.54
N PRO A 620 -3.37 -12.67 23.60
CA PRO A 620 -4.48 -13.18 22.80
C PRO A 620 -5.85 -12.73 23.34
N ILE A 621 -5.91 -12.28 24.59
CA ILE A 621 -7.14 -11.86 25.27
C ILE A 621 -6.93 -10.44 25.81
N ALA A 622 -7.83 -9.53 25.45
CA ALA A 622 -7.82 -8.18 25.98
C ALA A 622 -8.46 -8.14 27.38
N THR A 623 -7.68 -7.66 28.35
CA THR A 623 -8.03 -7.48 29.75
C THR A 623 -8.65 -6.10 30.02
N GLU A 624 -9.16 -5.89 31.22
CA GLU A 624 -9.71 -4.60 31.65
C GLU A 624 -8.69 -3.45 31.62
N ALA A 625 -7.41 -3.73 31.87
CA ALA A 625 -6.36 -2.71 31.87
C ALA A 625 -6.19 -2.07 30.48
N HIS A 626 -6.35 -2.86 29.41
CA HIS A 626 -6.33 -2.34 28.04
C HIS A 626 -7.57 -1.49 27.74
N VAL A 627 -8.72 -1.86 28.29
CA VAL A 627 -9.96 -1.10 28.17
C VAL A 627 -9.83 0.27 28.83
N ASP A 628 -9.25 0.33 30.02
CA ASP A 628 -9.11 1.59 30.77
C ASP A 628 -8.23 2.60 30.02
N GLU A 629 -7.10 2.15 29.46
CA GLU A 629 -6.25 3.04 28.65
C GLU A 629 -6.91 3.42 27.32
N ALA A 630 -7.64 2.49 26.67
CA ALA A 630 -8.39 2.80 25.46
C ALA A 630 -9.48 3.85 25.71
N ILE A 631 -10.19 3.74 26.84
CA ILE A 631 -11.17 4.72 27.29
C ILE A 631 -10.47 6.05 27.58
N ARG A 632 -9.34 6.06 28.29
CA ARG A 632 -8.58 7.29 28.58
C ARG A 632 -8.22 8.04 27.30
N LEU A 633 -7.66 7.33 26.32
CA LEU A 633 -7.36 7.89 24.99
C LEU A 633 -8.61 8.41 24.29
N PHE A 634 -9.71 7.64 24.34
CA PHE A 634 -10.97 8.03 23.73
C PHE A 634 -11.54 9.31 24.36
N LEU A 635 -11.50 9.44 25.69
CA LEU A 635 -11.97 10.63 26.39
C LEU A 635 -11.07 11.84 26.08
N CYS A 636 -9.74 11.69 26.13
CA CYS A 636 -8.81 12.77 25.74
C CYS A 636 -9.05 13.25 24.29
N SER A 637 -9.49 12.38 23.39
CA SER A 637 -9.80 12.78 22.01
C SER A 637 -11.20 13.42 21.88
N THR A 638 -12.24 12.71 22.32
CA THR A 638 -13.64 13.08 22.04
C THR A 638 -14.26 13.98 23.09
N MET A 639 -13.96 13.80 24.38
CA MET A 639 -14.49 14.68 25.42
C MET A 639 -13.85 16.05 25.38
N ASP A 640 -12.58 16.18 25.00
CA ASP A 640 -11.99 17.50 24.78
C ASP A 640 -12.73 18.23 23.65
N ALA A 641 -13.11 17.53 22.58
CA ALA A 641 -13.93 18.10 21.52
C ALA A 641 -15.34 18.48 21.98
N VAL A 642 -15.99 17.66 22.81
CA VAL A 642 -17.37 17.88 23.31
C VAL A 642 -17.40 18.96 24.40
N ASN A 643 -16.53 18.88 25.40
CA ASN A 643 -16.48 19.79 26.55
C ASN A 643 -16.03 21.19 26.16
N GLN A 644 -15.18 21.33 25.14
CA GLN A 644 -14.82 22.65 24.61
C GLN A 644 -16.02 23.35 23.95
N GLY A 645 -17.02 22.60 23.47
CA GLY A 645 -18.31 23.15 23.06
C GLY A 645 -19.20 23.59 24.23
N SER A 646 -18.89 23.17 25.46
CA SER A 646 -19.68 23.41 26.67
C SER A 646 -18.89 24.06 27.80
N ASN A 647 -17.84 24.84 27.50
CA ASN A 647 -17.01 25.49 28.52
C ASN A 647 -17.91 26.37 29.42
N GLN A 648 -18.18 25.93 30.65
CA GLN A 648 -19.06 26.63 31.60
C GLN A 648 -18.56 28.05 31.90
N GLY A 649 -17.24 28.23 32.03
CA GLY A 649 -16.64 29.55 32.22
C GLY A 649 -16.78 30.48 31.00
N SER A 650 -16.83 29.94 29.78
CA SER A 650 -17.09 30.72 28.57
C SER A 650 -18.57 30.97 28.33
N ARG A 651 -19.48 30.12 28.85
CA ARG A 651 -20.93 30.33 28.77
C ARG A 651 -21.38 31.44 29.71
N GLU A 652 -20.85 31.51 30.93
CA GLU A 652 -21.07 32.65 31.82
C GLU A 652 -20.54 33.95 31.20
N LEU A 653 -19.31 33.92 30.66
CA LEU A 653 -18.73 35.04 29.92
C LEU A 653 -19.52 35.38 28.64
N ASN A 654 -20.07 34.41 27.91
CA ASN A 654 -20.86 34.64 26.71
C ASN A 654 -22.26 35.20 27.03
N ASP A 655 -22.87 34.73 28.10
CA ASP A 655 -24.13 35.26 28.59
C ASP A 655 -23.94 36.68 29.15
N GLU A 656 -22.80 36.96 29.80
CA GLU A 656 -22.38 38.31 30.18
C GLU A 656 -22.12 39.19 28.96
N VAL A 657 -21.41 38.70 27.94
CA VAL A 657 -21.13 39.41 26.68
C VAL A 657 -22.42 39.70 25.91
N ASN A 658 -23.37 38.76 25.84
CA ASN A 658 -24.65 38.95 25.19
C ASN A 658 -25.52 39.98 25.94
N ARG A 659 -25.51 39.93 27.28
CA ARG A 659 -26.16 40.95 28.13
C ARG A 659 -25.52 42.34 27.91
N LEU A 660 -24.19 42.41 27.90
CA LEU A 660 -23.43 43.62 27.57
C LEU A 660 -23.71 44.11 26.16
N GLU A 661 -23.87 43.23 25.17
CA GLU A 661 -24.18 43.60 23.78
C GLU A 661 -25.54 44.30 23.71
N ALA A 662 -26.56 43.72 24.34
CA ALA A 662 -27.89 44.33 24.42
C ALA A 662 -27.86 45.68 25.16
N GLU A 663 -27.07 45.77 26.23
CA GLU A 663 -26.93 46.97 27.04
C GLU A 663 -26.17 48.09 26.30
N LEU A 664 -25.10 47.75 25.59
CA LEU A 664 -24.35 48.67 24.71
C LEU A 664 -25.23 49.17 23.57
N LYS A 665 -26.04 48.29 22.95
CA LYS A 665 -27.04 48.68 21.94
C LYS A 665 -28.15 49.55 22.51
N ARG A 666 -28.52 49.41 23.79
CA ARG A 666 -29.49 50.30 24.42
C ARG A 666 -28.87 51.66 24.78
N ARG A 667 -27.59 51.68 25.16
CA ARG A 667 -26.90 52.88 25.67
C ARG A 667 -26.38 53.81 24.58
N LEU A 668 -25.89 53.27 23.48
CA LEU A 668 -25.37 54.01 22.33
C LEU A 668 -26.46 54.10 21.26
N PRO A 669 -27.24 55.17 21.15
CA PRO A 669 -28.13 55.35 19.99
C PRO A 669 -27.33 55.51 18.70
N ILE A 670 -27.97 55.22 17.56
CA ILE A 670 -27.35 55.29 16.23
C ILE A 670 -26.83 56.73 16.00
N GLY A 671 -25.56 56.86 15.61
CA GLY A 671 -24.91 58.15 15.37
C GLY A 671 -24.26 58.81 16.58
N TRP A 672 -24.29 58.19 17.76
CA TRP A 672 -23.64 58.71 18.97
C TRP A 672 -22.19 58.20 19.11
N SER A 673 -21.28 59.05 19.57
CA SER A 673 -19.91 58.68 19.96
C SER A 673 -19.69 58.81 21.47
N THR A 674 -18.96 57.87 22.07
CA THR A 674 -18.56 57.92 23.50
C THR A 674 -17.13 57.45 23.65
N SER A 675 -16.40 57.97 24.64
CA SER A 675 -15.02 57.51 24.87
C SER A 675 -14.99 56.12 25.48
N LEU A 676 -14.01 55.30 25.07
CA LEU A 676 -13.82 53.95 25.59
C LEU A 676 -13.56 53.97 27.09
N SER A 677 -12.83 54.97 27.60
CA SER A 677 -12.57 55.15 29.03
C SER A 677 -13.84 55.38 29.85
N THR A 678 -14.82 56.11 29.31
CA THR A 678 -16.11 56.33 29.99
C THR A 678 -16.94 55.05 30.00
N LEU A 679 -16.97 54.33 28.87
CA LEU A 679 -17.64 53.03 28.76
C LEU A 679 -17.04 51.98 29.71
N ARG A 680 -15.72 51.93 29.83
CA ARG A 680 -15.01 51.03 30.75
C ARG A 680 -15.37 51.34 32.20
N ARG A 681 -15.33 52.60 32.60
CA ARG A 681 -15.71 53.01 33.97
C ARG A 681 -17.16 52.67 34.29
N GLU A 682 -18.09 52.97 33.38
CA GLU A 682 -19.52 52.76 33.64
C GLU A 682 -19.90 51.27 33.68
N MET A 683 -19.35 50.45 32.77
CA MET A 683 -19.71 49.04 32.64
C MET A 683 -18.93 48.14 33.60
N VAL A 684 -17.64 48.41 33.81
CA VAL A 684 -16.79 47.60 34.70
C VAL A 684 -16.93 48.02 36.15
N GLU A 685 -16.78 49.31 36.46
CA GLU A 685 -16.83 49.80 37.86
C GLU A 685 -18.27 50.05 38.34
N GLY A 686 -19.17 50.47 37.45
CA GLY A 686 -20.55 50.80 37.83
C GLY A 686 -21.52 49.61 37.88
N LYS A 687 -21.34 48.62 37.01
CA LYS A 687 -22.28 47.49 36.87
C LYS A 687 -21.67 46.11 37.15
N GLY A 688 -20.37 46.05 37.46
CA GLY A 688 -19.70 44.82 37.88
C GLY A 688 -19.43 43.81 36.76
N TYR A 689 -19.47 44.23 35.49
CA TYR A 689 -19.10 43.35 34.38
C TYR A 689 -17.58 43.17 34.29
N SER A 690 -17.14 41.99 33.85
CA SER A 690 -15.71 41.75 33.64
C SER A 690 -15.17 42.60 32.48
N GLU A 691 -13.95 43.14 32.64
CA GLU A 691 -13.30 43.94 31.60
C GLU A 691 -13.10 43.13 30.30
N GLN A 692 -12.87 41.82 30.45
CA GLN A 692 -12.76 40.88 29.34
C GLN A 692 -14.09 40.77 28.56
N ALA A 693 -15.24 40.70 29.25
CA ALA A 693 -16.54 40.68 28.59
C ALA A 693 -16.83 41.98 27.83
N LEU A 694 -16.49 43.14 28.39
CA LEU A 694 -16.71 44.44 27.73
C LEU A 694 -15.88 44.58 26.44
N ASN A 695 -14.58 44.30 26.51
CA ASN A 695 -13.69 44.37 25.34
C ASN A 695 -14.15 43.41 24.24
N ARG A 696 -14.62 42.22 24.65
CA ARG A 696 -15.15 41.21 23.73
C ARG A 696 -16.46 41.63 23.09
N ALA A 697 -17.40 42.19 23.86
CA ALA A 697 -18.67 42.71 23.33
C ALA A 697 -18.44 43.83 22.30
N LEU A 698 -17.50 44.75 22.56
CA LEU A 698 -17.12 45.81 21.63
C LEU A 698 -16.50 45.27 20.34
N MET A 699 -15.67 44.23 20.43
CA MET A 699 -15.06 43.58 19.27
C MET A 699 -16.08 42.84 18.41
N VAL A 700 -17.08 42.18 19.03
CA VAL A 700 -18.20 41.54 18.32
C VAL A 700 -19.06 42.58 17.60
N LEU A 701 -19.38 43.68 18.27
CA LEU A 701 -20.14 44.79 17.70
C LEU A 701 -19.39 45.48 16.55
N GLN A 702 -18.06 45.56 16.63
CA GLN A 702 -17.21 46.04 15.55
C GLN A 702 -17.22 45.07 14.36
N ARG A 703 -17.14 43.76 14.60
CA ARG A 703 -17.16 42.74 13.54
C ARG A 703 -18.49 42.68 12.79
N ARG A 704 -19.58 43.07 13.45
CA ARG A 704 -20.94 43.21 12.86
C ARG A 704 -21.18 44.60 12.22
N ASP A 705 -20.15 45.45 12.12
CA ASP A 705 -20.21 46.83 11.62
C ASP A 705 -21.19 47.78 12.37
N THR A 706 -21.74 47.33 13.50
CA THR A 706 -22.62 48.16 14.33
C THR A 706 -21.87 49.27 15.06
N ILE A 707 -20.56 49.09 15.29
CA ILE A 707 -19.70 50.04 16.00
C ILE A 707 -18.38 50.21 15.26
N MET A 708 -17.90 51.45 15.19
CA MET A 708 -16.63 51.85 14.58
C MET A 708 -15.77 52.58 15.62
N PHE A 709 -14.49 52.20 15.72
CA PHE A 709 -13.53 52.94 16.53
C PHE A 709 -13.01 54.16 15.77
N ARG A 710 -13.11 55.35 16.37
CA ARG A 710 -12.56 56.62 15.86
C ARG A 710 -11.44 57.11 16.79
N ASN A 711 -10.53 57.93 16.27
CA ASN A 711 -9.38 58.49 16.99
C ASN A 711 -8.49 57.42 17.65
N GLN A 712 -7.84 56.58 16.85
CA GLN A 712 -6.88 55.55 17.33
C GLN A 712 -7.42 54.63 18.44
N GLY A 713 -8.73 54.32 18.42
CA GLY A 713 -9.36 53.46 19.43
C GLY A 713 -9.88 54.18 20.67
N ALA A 714 -9.71 55.49 20.79
CA ALA A 714 -10.16 56.24 21.96
C ALA A 714 -11.68 56.49 22.01
N GLN A 715 -12.34 56.53 20.85
CA GLN A 715 -13.78 56.78 20.74
C GLN A 715 -14.51 55.63 20.04
N VAL A 716 -15.66 55.27 20.59
CA VAL A 716 -16.56 54.25 20.09
C VAL A 716 -17.76 54.96 19.46
N TYR A 717 -17.94 54.81 18.14
CA TYR A 717 -19.03 55.42 17.38
C TYR A 717 -19.98 54.33 16.88
N ARG A 718 -21.29 54.46 17.15
CA ARG A 718 -22.26 53.50 16.62
C ARG A 718 -22.66 53.87 15.19
N ASN A 719 -22.24 53.05 14.23
CA ASN A 719 -22.66 53.18 12.83
C ASN A 719 -24.00 52.46 12.64
N GLY A 720 -24.89 53.02 11.84
CA GLY A 720 -26.23 52.45 11.63
C GLY A 720 -26.20 51.29 10.66
N ALA A 721 -26.33 50.06 11.17
CA ALA A 721 -26.88 48.90 10.48
C ALA A 721 -27.57 48.00 11.52
#